data_AF-A0A352T2K9-F1
#
_entry.id   AF-A0A352T2K9-F1
#
_cell.length_a   1.000
_cell.length_b   1.000
_cell.length_c   1.000
_cell.angle_alpha   90.00
_cell.angle_beta   90.00
_cell.angle_gamma   90.00
#
_symmetry.space_group_name_H-M   'P 1'
#
loop_
_entity.id
_entity.type
_entity.pdbx_description
1 polymer ?
#
loop_
_entity_poly.entity_id
_entity_poly.type
_entity_poly.pdbx_seq_one_letter_code
_entity_poly.pdbx_strand_id
1 'polypeptide(L)'
;MYNRKCKAKIISLILALLLVISTIGGFMSQRFTAEAADTDIIEISNEDELISFANSCRNDSYSFGRKVKLTSDISITKDGFEGMAYFNGIFDGGNHTIRNLNKEYIGSDYGFFRYLGEDAYVYNLSVSGTITASGSQKNIGGIAGVNYGTISNCAYVGKLSGGTAAGGIAGVNKAGARLINCNSDADISATNQTGGIAGNNQGIISGCISRSKVNTNELNSSFDIGGVDVGTLNITQHVVDRNDMGGIAGYSTGVISDSTNYGAVGYSHTGYNAGGIVGNQKGKVYNCINEGSVYGRKDVGGIVGQAQPYIESEYLNDRVNQLSESVDSIGNIMSGLSSSIGDTSAEVAGYVESLTEKYKENSEIFAESIKEVSDTIEKSSPDADKYIDNINAALDKISEIQGDDIILSDKQKDDINEQWKIIRANMTNLVNSMTDTTDSIEDFIKKVSDQLSKEDAQSDINGIADSIQNQMNIIADSIDGISAQINSIGDITSNTINTLIDKEDHIEDISAADNAKSANGVVFECVNRGDINGDINAGGVAGTMNIEYDVNPEYDLDLSSATNVKLRTTVNVVVMNCINYADITVKKNCAGGITGLQELGLVYGCEGYGDVKSETGDYAGGIAGKSESSISDSYSLCNVEAANYAGGISGLGYTVKNCITIPDITCDGEAKGSVLGINNSGGELADNLFVNDKYGGIDNISYRGKAEQVTYEYIMSLEAIPEGFNQVVITFKADSKVLGSKKIPYNSSLREKDFPYIPAKDGCYAQWPSDAIQTPITHNKVIEVEYHYWVESIAGNIKSSNNKSLFLVEGRFYGDDEMVMGQCDISGLHGNVEYAYSWQLQGSHNKAVNTVIGHFYITDTSGSNEVWYRDKDNNAWVKAGTNKNGSYITAEIPYQADFAVIHKKTDVKIYYVIGAAAIIIVLAGIVIIRKKKKIVV
;
A
#
# COMPACT_ATOMS: atom_id res chain seq x y z
N MET A 1 -20.21 40.36 -33.25
CA MET A 1 -19.32 39.51 -32.41
C MET A 1 -19.31 39.85 -30.91
N TYR A 2 -20.05 40.86 -30.41
CA TYR A 2 -20.07 41.21 -28.97
C TYR A 2 -21.24 40.60 -28.17
N ASN A 3 -22.26 40.04 -28.86
CA ASN A 3 -23.49 39.55 -28.21
C ASN A 3 -23.56 38.03 -27.96
N ARG A 4 -22.62 37.23 -28.50
CA ARG A 4 -22.52 35.78 -28.23
C ARG A 4 -21.63 35.44 -27.02
N LYS A 5 -20.63 36.29 -26.69
CA LYS A 5 -19.79 36.14 -25.49
C LYS A 5 -20.50 36.47 -24.18
N CYS A 6 -21.55 37.32 -24.19
CA CYS A 6 -22.39 37.56 -23.01
C CYS A 6 -23.41 36.44 -22.76
N LYS A 7 -23.98 35.83 -23.81
CA LYS A 7 -24.91 34.69 -23.67
C LYS A 7 -24.20 33.44 -23.14
N ALA A 8 -22.97 33.15 -23.55
CA ALA A 8 -22.20 32.01 -23.03
C ALA A 8 -21.83 32.15 -21.55
N LYS A 9 -21.51 33.38 -21.08
CA LYS A 9 -21.24 33.64 -19.66
C LYS A 9 -22.50 33.61 -18.79
N ILE A 10 -23.64 34.06 -19.30
CA ILE A 10 -24.93 34.01 -18.57
C ILE A 10 -25.44 32.56 -18.51
N ILE A 11 -25.29 31.77 -19.58
CA ILE A 11 -25.66 30.35 -19.60
C ILE A 11 -24.75 29.52 -18.68
N SER A 12 -23.45 29.81 -18.63
CA SER A 12 -22.52 29.15 -17.69
C SER A 12 -22.79 29.53 -16.23
N LEU A 13 -23.21 30.77 -15.95
CA LEU A 13 -23.64 31.21 -14.62
C LEU A 13 -24.99 30.59 -14.19
N ILE A 14 -25.92 30.41 -15.14
CA ILE A 14 -27.22 29.75 -14.90
C ILE A 14 -27.06 28.24 -14.75
N LEU A 15 -26.14 27.58 -15.47
CA LEU A 15 -25.79 26.17 -15.26
C LEU A 15 -25.05 25.94 -13.93
N ALA A 16 -24.17 26.86 -13.52
CA ALA A 16 -23.55 26.82 -12.20
C ALA A 16 -24.58 27.07 -11.08
N LEU A 17 -25.57 27.95 -11.28
CA LEU A 17 -26.68 28.12 -10.34
C LEU A 17 -27.62 26.90 -10.32
N LEU A 18 -27.86 26.24 -11.46
CA LEU A 18 -28.68 25.02 -11.55
C LEU A 18 -28.00 23.80 -10.93
N LEU A 19 -26.67 23.71 -10.94
CA LEU A 19 -25.88 22.71 -10.19
C LEU A 19 -25.87 22.96 -8.67
N VAL A 20 -25.99 24.23 -8.26
CA VAL A 20 -26.14 24.61 -6.84
C VAL A 20 -27.61 24.50 -6.38
N ILE A 21 -28.58 24.46 -7.31
CA ILE A 21 -30.00 24.24 -7.00
C ILE A 21 -30.38 22.74 -7.11
N SER A 22 -29.70 21.93 -7.93
CA SER A 22 -29.86 20.47 -7.96
C SER A 22 -29.27 19.76 -6.73
N THR A 23 -28.40 20.44 -5.98
CA THR A 23 -27.92 20.02 -4.66
C THR A 23 -28.88 20.39 -3.51
N ILE A 24 -30.01 21.07 -3.80
CA ILE A 24 -31.02 21.46 -2.80
C ILE A 24 -32.44 20.98 -3.17
N GLY A 25 -32.69 20.53 -4.41
CA GLY A 25 -34.03 20.18 -4.90
C GLY A 25 -34.13 18.78 -5.53
N GLY A 26 -33.87 17.73 -4.76
CA GLY A 26 -33.97 16.33 -5.20
C GLY A 26 -34.82 15.42 -4.31
N PHE A 27 -35.70 15.99 -3.47
CA PHE A 27 -36.79 15.24 -2.83
C PHE A 27 -38.08 15.47 -3.61
N MET A 28 -38.36 14.62 -4.60
CA MET A 28 -39.73 14.25 -4.93
C MET A 28 -39.78 12.75 -5.15
N SER A 29 -39.97 12.07 -4.04
CA SER A 29 -40.38 10.68 -3.96
C SER A 29 -41.66 10.46 -4.76
N GLN A 30 -41.67 9.42 -5.60
CA GLN A 30 -42.91 8.67 -5.77
C GLN A 30 -43.28 8.15 -4.39
N ARG A 31 -44.34 8.73 -3.81
CA ARG A 31 -44.87 8.32 -2.52
C ARG A 31 -45.42 6.90 -2.63
N PHE A 32 -44.63 5.93 -2.23
CA PHE A 32 -45.15 4.96 -1.28
C PHE A 32 -45.10 5.64 0.09
N THR A 33 -46.25 5.72 0.73
CA THR A 33 -46.42 6.34 2.05
C THR A 33 -45.65 5.54 3.10
N ALA A 34 -44.39 5.91 3.31
CA ALA A 34 -43.70 5.66 4.56
C ALA A 34 -44.28 6.62 5.60
N GLU A 35 -44.75 6.07 6.70
CA GLU A 35 -45.21 6.79 7.88
C GLU A 35 -44.11 7.77 8.32
N ALA A 36 -44.45 9.05 8.50
CA ALA A 36 -43.47 10.09 8.79
C ALA A 36 -42.65 9.71 10.03
N ALA A 37 -41.33 9.52 9.86
CA ALA A 37 -40.42 9.27 10.96
C ALA A 37 -40.43 10.48 11.89
N ASP A 38 -40.86 10.22 13.13
CA ASP A 38 -40.86 11.17 14.23
C ASP A 38 -39.44 11.73 14.43
N THR A 39 -39.35 13.04 14.66
CA THR A 39 -38.08 13.78 14.81
C THR A 39 -37.35 13.51 16.14
N ASP A 40 -37.88 12.61 16.97
CA ASP A 40 -37.36 12.32 18.30
C ASP A 40 -36.15 11.38 18.27
N ILE A 41 -35.15 11.69 19.09
CA ILE A 41 -33.97 10.85 19.30
C ILE A 41 -34.38 9.67 20.18
N ILE A 42 -34.15 8.45 19.71
CA ILE A 42 -34.34 7.23 20.49
C ILE A 42 -33.16 7.07 21.44
N GLU A 43 -33.37 7.32 22.72
CA GLU A 43 -32.37 7.10 23.76
C GLU A 43 -32.41 5.65 24.25
N ILE A 44 -31.24 5.03 24.36
CA ILE A 44 -31.06 3.66 24.88
C ILE A 44 -30.12 3.74 26.08
N SER A 45 -30.64 3.39 27.24
CA SER A 45 -29.96 3.48 28.54
C SER A 45 -29.67 2.12 29.18
N ASN A 46 -30.33 1.06 28.71
CA ASN A 46 -30.24 -0.25 29.32
C ASN A 46 -30.39 -1.38 28.29
N GLU A 47 -30.11 -2.60 28.74
CA GLU A 47 -30.12 -3.81 27.92
C GLU A 47 -31.49 -4.11 27.30
N ASP A 48 -32.59 -3.90 28.03
CA ASP A 48 -33.95 -4.21 27.53
C ASP A 48 -34.36 -3.29 26.38
N GLU A 49 -34.04 -2.00 26.49
CA GLU A 49 -34.22 -1.03 25.41
C GLU A 49 -33.40 -1.40 24.18
N LEU A 50 -32.14 -1.83 24.37
CA LEU A 50 -31.27 -2.26 23.29
C LEU A 50 -31.83 -3.49 22.55
N ILE A 51 -32.30 -4.50 23.30
CA ILE A 51 -32.92 -5.71 22.73
C ILE A 51 -34.20 -5.36 21.96
N SER A 52 -35.07 -4.52 22.53
CA SER A 52 -36.31 -4.09 21.89
C SER A 52 -36.04 -3.33 20.59
N PHE A 53 -35.05 -2.44 20.60
CA PHE A 53 -34.63 -1.70 19.42
C PHE A 53 -34.07 -2.63 18.34
N ALA A 54 -33.15 -3.53 18.70
CA ALA A 54 -32.56 -4.50 17.77
C ALA A 54 -33.61 -5.42 17.12
N ASN A 55 -34.65 -5.83 17.86
CA ASN A 55 -35.74 -6.63 17.31
C ASN A 55 -36.58 -5.86 16.29
N SER A 56 -36.75 -4.55 16.47
CA SER A 56 -37.49 -3.69 15.54
C SER A 56 -36.70 -3.42 14.25
N CYS A 57 -35.37 -3.38 14.34
CA CYS A 57 -34.42 -3.31 13.22
C CYS A 57 -34.39 -4.58 12.34
N ARG A 58 -35.25 -5.57 12.58
CA ARG A 58 -35.51 -6.68 11.63
C ARG A 58 -36.33 -6.23 10.42
N ASN A 59 -37.03 -5.10 10.53
CA ASN A 59 -37.70 -4.44 9.42
C ASN A 59 -36.82 -3.28 8.93
N ASP A 60 -36.40 -3.30 7.67
CA ASP A 60 -35.47 -2.31 7.09
C ASP A 60 -36.02 -0.88 7.20
N SER A 61 -37.30 -0.72 6.88
CA SER A 61 -38.04 0.55 6.94
C SER A 61 -38.11 1.14 8.34
N TYR A 62 -37.95 0.33 9.39
CA TYR A 62 -37.97 0.83 10.76
C TYR A 62 -36.78 1.74 11.03
N SER A 63 -35.57 1.31 10.68
CA SER A 63 -34.35 2.05 11.02
C SER A 63 -34.08 3.27 10.12
N PHE A 64 -34.77 3.34 8.96
CA PHE A 64 -34.52 4.35 7.93
C PHE A 64 -34.62 5.78 8.46
N GLY A 65 -33.52 6.52 8.40
CA GLY A 65 -33.45 7.93 8.81
C GLY A 65 -33.62 8.20 10.31
N ARG A 66 -33.78 7.17 11.15
CA ARG A 66 -33.95 7.34 12.60
C ARG A 66 -32.64 7.74 13.27
N LYS A 67 -32.75 8.51 14.36
CA LYS A 67 -31.62 8.89 15.22
C LYS A 67 -31.69 8.13 16.53
N VAL A 68 -30.61 7.48 16.89
CA VAL A 68 -30.47 6.64 18.10
C VAL A 68 -29.26 7.11 18.87
N LYS A 69 -29.37 7.18 20.20
CA LYS A 69 -28.28 7.57 21.07
C LYS A 69 -28.17 6.67 22.30
N LEU A 70 -26.97 6.17 22.59
CA LEU A 70 -26.68 5.55 23.89
C LEU A 70 -26.46 6.64 24.95
N THR A 71 -27.03 6.45 26.14
CA THR A 71 -26.87 7.37 27.29
C THR A 71 -26.09 6.77 28.45
N SER A 72 -25.71 5.50 28.33
CA SER A 72 -24.95 4.75 29.33
C SER A 72 -24.28 3.55 28.67
N ASP A 73 -23.27 3.02 29.35
CA ASP A 73 -22.70 1.73 28.96
C ASP A 73 -23.73 0.61 29.21
N ILE A 74 -23.78 -0.37 28.30
CA ILE A 74 -24.74 -1.46 28.33
C ILE A 74 -23.99 -2.79 28.32
N SER A 75 -24.27 -3.67 29.27
CA SER A 75 -23.73 -5.03 29.30
C SER A 75 -24.79 -6.01 28.84
N ILE A 76 -24.47 -6.85 27.86
CA ILE A 76 -25.34 -7.93 27.40
C ILE A 76 -25.19 -9.11 28.38
N THR A 77 -26.27 -9.44 29.07
CA THR A 77 -26.36 -10.49 30.09
C THR A 77 -27.50 -11.47 29.84
N LYS A 78 -28.52 -11.07 29.07
CA LYS A 78 -29.69 -11.87 28.75
C LYS A 78 -29.48 -12.64 27.45
N ASP A 79 -29.95 -13.88 27.44
CA ASP A 79 -30.05 -14.67 26.22
C ASP A 79 -31.09 -14.07 25.27
N GLY A 80 -30.81 -14.07 23.96
CA GLY A 80 -31.74 -13.62 22.91
C GLY A 80 -31.35 -12.35 22.15
N PHE A 81 -30.28 -11.64 22.53
CA PHE A 81 -29.74 -10.55 21.70
C PHE A 81 -28.89 -11.12 20.56
N GLU A 82 -29.40 -11.16 19.32
CA GLU A 82 -28.66 -11.72 18.16
C GLU A 82 -27.79 -10.70 17.40
N GLY A 83 -27.69 -9.46 17.90
CA GLY A 83 -27.21 -8.33 17.12
C GLY A 83 -28.32 -7.68 16.29
N MET A 84 -28.03 -6.54 15.68
CA MET A 84 -28.97 -5.79 14.84
C MET A 84 -28.96 -6.34 13.43
N ALA A 85 -30.12 -6.84 12.96
CA ALA A 85 -30.22 -7.46 11.64
C ALA A 85 -29.93 -6.49 10.49
N TYR A 86 -30.43 -5.26 10.55
CA TYR A 86 -30.18 -4.23 9.55
C TYR A 86 -30.34 -2.84 10.19
N PHE A 87 -29.49 -1.88 9.81
CA PHE A 87 -29.62 -0.50 10.29
C PHE A 87 -29.25 0.51 9.19
N ASN A 88 -30.15 1.47 8.93
CA ASN A 88 -29.95 2.55 7.94
C ASN A 88 -30.37 3.92 8.50
N GLY A 89 -29.80 4.30 9.64
CA GLY A 89 -30.04 5.59 10.30
C GLY A 89 -28.77 6.13 10.96
N ILE A 90 -28.91 7.01 11.95
CA ILE A 90 -27.80 7.57 12.73
C ILE A 90 -27.75 6.91 14.10
N PHE A 91 -26.64 6.27 14.44
CA PHE A 91 -26.38 5.67 15.74
C PHE A 91 -25.23 6.40 16.44
N ASP A 92 -25.55 7.25 17.40
CA ASP A 92 -24.60 7.90 18.30
C ASP A 92 -24.35 7.00 19.52
N GLY A 93 -23.18 6.38 19.57
CA GLY A 93 -22.75 5.60 20.72
C GLY A 93 -22.50 6.44 21.97
N GLY A 94 -22.47 7.78 21.88
CA GLY A 94 -22.33 8.65 23.04
C GLY A 94 -21.00 8.51 23.80
N ASN A 95 -19.99 7.90 23.18
CA ASN A 95 -18.75 7.41 23.81
C ASN A 95 -18.97 6.29 24.83
N HIS A 96 -20.11 5.60 24.76
CA HIS A 96 -20.43 4.47 25.62
C HIS A 96 -19.99 3.15 25.03
N THR A 97 -19.90 2.15 25.90
CA THR A 97 -19.49 0.79 25.57
C THR A 97 -20.64 -0.19 25.66
N ILE A 98 -20.82 -1.01 24.62
CA ILE A 98 -21.61 -2.25 24.66
C ILE A 98 -20.67 -3.40 25.02
N ARG A 99 -20.86 -3.99 26.20
CA ARG A 99 -19.99 -5.04 26.76
C ARG A 99 -20.63 -6.42 26.65
N ASN A 100 -19.77 -7.44 26.71
CA ASN A 100 -20.14 -8.85 26.75
C ASN A 100 -20.95 -9.32 25.53
N LEU A 101 -20.63 -8.81 24.34
CA LEU A 101 -21.15 -9.37 23.08
C LEU A 101 -20.50 -10.74 22.82
N ASN A 102 -20.94 -11.76 23.55
CA ASN A 102 -20.44 -13.13 23.42
C ASN A 102 -21.41 -13.93 22.55
N LYS A 103 -21.03 -14.17 21.30
CA LYS A 103 -21.91 -14.75 20.28
C LYS A 103 -21.23 -15.87 19.51
N GLU A 104 -21.96 -16.96 19.35
CA GLU A 104 -21.64 -18.04 18.41
C GLU A 104 -22.66 -18.01 17.28
N TYR A 105 -22.28 -17.47 16.14
CA TYR A 105 -23.15 -17.37 14.98
C TYR A 105 -23.06 -18.61 14.10
N ILE A 106 -24.16 -18.93 13.42
CA ILE A 106 -24.19 -19.91 12.32
C ILE A 106 -24.47 -19.14 11.03
N GLY A 107 -23.51 -19.13 10.10
CA GLY A 107 -23.63 -18.45 8.80
C GLY A 107 -22.60 -17.34 8.57
N SER A 108 -22.98 -16.32 7.79
CA SER A 108 -22.11 -15.23 7.32
C SER A 108 -22.67 -13.85 7.66
N ASP A 109 -21.82 -12.83 7.49
CA ASP A 109 -22.14 -11.41 7.57
C ASP A 109 -22.51 -10.94 8.98
N TYR A 110 -21.91 -11.50 10.02
CA TYR A 110 -22.27 -11.19 11.40
C TYR A 110 -21.34 -10.19 12.07
N GLY A 111 -21.94 -9.40 12.97
CA GLY A 111 -21.30 -8.47 13.90
C GLY A 111 -22.35 -7.89 14.83
N PHE A 112 -22.02 -6.85 15.61
CA PHE A 112 -23.03 -6.13 16.39
C PHE A 112 -24.18 -5.62 15.51
N PHE A 113 -23.85 -5.09 14.33
CA PHE A 113 -24.74 -4.94 13.18
C PHE A 113 -24.40 -6.04 12.18
N ARG A 114 -25.41 -6.74 11.68
CA ARG A 114 -25.24 -7.68 10.57
C ARG A 114 -24.99 -6.91 9.28
N TYR A 115 -25.88 -5.97 8.95
CA TYR A 115 -25.75 -5.08 7.79
C TYR A 115 -25.98 -3.61 8.20
N LEU A 116 -25.11 -2.73 7.72
CA LEU A 116 -25.32 -1.28 7.72
C LEU A 116 -25.66 -0.83 6.30
N GLY A 117 -26.76 -0.10 6.12
CA GLY A 117 -27.17 0.49 4.84
C GLY A 117 -26.30 1.67 4.41
N GLU A 118 -26.51 2.17 3.19
CA GLU A 118 -25.71 3.26 2.59
C GLU A 118 -25.83 4.59 3.35
N ASP A 119 -26.99 4.89 3.92
CA ASP A 119 -27.23 6.09 4.73
C ASP A 119 -26.89 5.90 6.22
N ALA A 120 -26.42 4.71 6.60
CA ALA A 120 -26.10 4.41 7.98
C ALA A 120 -24.88 5.22 8.44
N TYR A 121 -25.00 5.90 9.59
CA TYR A 121 -23.89 6.57 10.24
C TYR A 121 -23.79 6.14 11.70
N VAL A 122 -22.79 5.30 12.00
CA VAL A 122 -22.50 4.80 13.35
C VAL A 122 -21.25 5.49 13.87
N TYR A 123 -21.33 6.15 15.02
CA TYR A 123 -20.18 6.86 15.57
C TYR A 123 -20.10 6.88 17.09
N ASN A 124 -18.91 7.11 17.64
CA ASN A 124 -18.64 7.19 19.08
C ASN A 124 -19.06 5.94 19.88
N LEU A 125 -18.93 4.75 19.29
CA LEU A 125 -19.37 3.49 19.88
C LEU A 125 -18.19 2.58 20.16
N SER A 126 -18.09 2.04 21.38
CA SER A 126 -17.21 0.90 21.68
C SER A 126 -18.01 -0.37 21.87
N VAL A 127 -17.54 -1.48 21.30
CA VAL A 127 -18.12 -2.82 21.48
C VAL A 127 -17.05 -3.76 22.01
N SER A 128 -17.37 -4.58 23.00
CA SER A 128 -16.46 -5.61 23.49
C SER A 128 -17.11 -6.96 23.71
N GLY A 129 -16.38 -8.03 23.37
CA GLY A 129 -16.89 -9.40 23.48
C GLY A 129 -16.09 -10.44 22.69
N THR A 130 -16.67 -11.63 22.58
CA THR A 130 -16.14 -12.76 21.80
C THR A 130 -17.15 -13.13 20.72
N ILE A 131 -16.77 -13.01 19.46
CA ILE A 131 -17.58 -13.45 18.33
C ILE A 131 -16.91 -14.66 17.66
N THR A 132 -17.61 -15.77 17.59
CA THR A 132 -17.22 -16.94 16.80
C THR A 132 -18.32 -17.24 15.78
N ALA A 133 -17.93 -17.80 14.63
CA ALA A 133 -18.87 -18.24 13.61
C ALA A 133 -18.65 -19.72 13.28
N SER A 134 -19.71 -20.39 12.85
CA SER A 134 -19.71 -21.75 12.28
C SER A 134 -20.56 -21.80 11.00
N GLY A 135 -20.50 -22.90 10.23
CA GLY A 135 -21.16 -22.99 8.92
C GLY A 135 -20.37 -22.30 7.81
N SER A 136 -20.98 -21.37 7.06
CA SER A 136 -20.33 -20.67 5.94
C SER A 136 -19.28 -19.64 6.37
N GLN A 137 -19.47 -18.98 7.52
CA GLN A 137 -18.46 -18.19 8.23
C GLN A 137 -17.75 -17.08 7.42
N LYS A 138 -18.45 -16.49 6.45
CA LYS A 138 -17.90 -15.38 5.67
C LYS A 138 -18.20 -14.05 6.36
N ASN A 139 -17.30 -13.08 6.23
CA ASN A 139 -17.54 -11.68 6.59
C ASN A 139 -17.96 -11.47 8.06
N ILE A 140 -17.05 -11.72 8.99
CA ILE A 140 -17.30 -11.54 10.41
C ILE A 140 -16.65 -10.24 10.88
N GLY A 141 -17.44 -9.34 11.46
CA GLY A 141 -16.99 -8.07 12.00
C GLY A 141 -17.31 -7.90 13.47
N GLY A 142 -16.47 -7.19 14.23
CA GLY A 142 -16.80 -6.88 15.63
C GLY A 142 -17.96 -5.89 15.75
N ILE A 143 -18.01 -4.89 14.87
CA ILE A 143 -19.10 -3.91 14.81
C ILE A 143 -20.07 -4.22 13.68
N ALA A 144 -19.59 -4.46 12.46
CA ALA A 144 -20.45 -4.70 11.30
C ALA A 144 -20.02 -5.94 10.51
N GLY A 145 -20.93 -6.87 10.21
CA GLY A 145 -20.62 -7.94 9.25
C GLY A 145 -20.30 -7.36 7.86
N VAL A 146 -21.24 -6.58 7.32
CA VAL A 146 -21.07 -5.85 6.06
C VAL A 146 -21.49 -4.39 6.24
N ASN A 147 -20.58 -3.47 5.87
CA ASN A 147 -20.78 -2.04 5.92
C ASN A 147 -20.98 -1.46 4.52
N TYR A 148 -22.12 -0.80 4.27
CA TYR A 148 -22.34 0.07 3.10
C TYR A 148 -22.27 1.57 3.45
N GLY A 149 -22.38 1.93 4.73
CA GLY A 149 -22.42 3.30 5.22
C GLY A 149 -21.09 3.76 5.84
N THR A 150 -21.20 4.63 6.85
CA THR A 150 -20.04 5.19 7.57
C THR A 150 -19.99 4.71 9.01
N ILE A 151 -18.85 4.15 9.42
CA ILE A 151 -18.50 3.88 10.82
C ILE A 151 -17.36 4.81 11.20
N SER A 152 -17.52 5.63 12.24
CA SER A 152 -16.53 6.64 12.62
C SER A 152 -16.28 6.74 14.12
N ASN A 153 -15.01 6.86 14.54
CA ASN A 153 -14.66 6.98 15.96
C ASN A 153 -15.26 5.83 16.80
N CYS A 154 -15.19 4.61 16.26
CA CYS A 154 -15.70 3.42 16.92
C CYS A 154 -14.57 2.46 17.26
N ALA A 155 -14.77 1.63 18.27
CA ALA A 155 -13.77 0.66 18.70
C ALA A 155 -14.33 -0.73 18.94
N TYR A 156 -13.56 -1.76 18.59
CA TYR A 156 -13.83 -3.14 19.00
C TYR A 156 -12.68 -3.69 19.85
N VAL A 157 -13.03 -4.36 20.95
CA VAL A 157 -12.08 -5.03 21.85
C VAL A 157 -12.52 -6.44 22.16
N GLY A 158 -11.64 -7.43 21.97
CA GLY A 158 -11.93 -8.80 22.40
C GLY A 158 -11.41 -9.88 21.46
N LYS A 159 -12.24 -10.86 21.11
CA LYS A 159 -11.85 -11.98 20.24
C LYS A 159 -12.82 -12.13 19.09
N LEU A 160 -12.29 -12.44 17.90
CA LEU A 160 -13.08 -12.67 16.71
C LEU A 160 -12.53 -13.86 15.93
N SER A 161 -13.40 -14.83 15.63
CA SER A 161 -13.05 -15.99 14.80
C SER A 161 -14.04 -16.11 13.65
N GLY A 162 -13.53 -15.97 12.42
CA GLY A 162 -14.26 -16.17 11.18
C GLY A 162 -13.69 -17.32 10.36
N GLY A 163 -14.39 -17.69 9.29
CA GLY A 163 -13.92 -18.69 8.33
C GLY A 163 -13.11 -18.01 7.23
N THR A 164 -13.74 -17.16 6.41
CA THR A 164 -13.10 -16.60 5.21
C THR A 164 -12.66 -15.15 5.31
N ALA A 165 -13.43 -14.26 5.95
CA ALA A 165 -13.06 -12.84 6.05
C ALA A 165 -13.43 -12.33 7.43
N ALA A 166 -12.51 -11.66 8.10
CA ALA A 166 -12.65 -11.26 9.50
C ALA A 166 -11.99 -9.90 9.74
N GLY A 167 -12.69 -8.98 10.40
CA GLY A 167 -12.16 -7.68 10.78
C GLY A 167 -12.68 -7.19 12.13
N GLY A 168 -11.84 -6.51 12.92
CA GLY A 168 -12.27 -6.03 14.24
C GLY A 168 -13.43 -5.04 14.17
N ILE A 169 -13.47 -4.18 13.15
CA ILE A 169 -14.59 -3.26 12.92
C ILE A 169 -15.58 -3.86 11.95
N ALA A 170 -15.13 -4.25 10.76
CA ALA A 170 -16.00 -4.74 9.71
C ALA A 170 -15.52 -6.06 9.10
N GLY A 171 -16.43 -7.01 8.82
CA GLY A 171 -16.08 -8.16 7.98
C GLY A 171 -15.76 -7.70 6.55
N VAL A 172 -16.67 -6.91 5.96
CA VAL A 172 -16.51 -6.29 4.65
C VAL A 172 -16.89 -4.81 4.71
N ASN A 173 -16.02 -3.94 4.21
CA ASN A 173 -16.31 -2.54 3.94
C ASN A 173 -16.55 -2.36 2.43
N LYS A 174 -17.79 -2.16 2.00
CA LYS A 174 -18.18 -2.13 0.58
C LYS A 174 -17.71 -0.87 -0.14
N ALA A 175 -17.78 -0.88 -1.47
CA ALA A 175 -17.57 0.32 -2.27
C ALA A 175 -18.51 1.45 -1.81
N GLY A 176 -18.00 2.67 -1.69
CA GLY A 176 -18.74 3.82 -1.13
C GLY A 176 -18.74 3.90 0.40
N ALA A 177 -18.49 2.79 1.09
CA ALA A 177 -18.51 2.72 2.55
C ALA A 177 -17.19 3.25 3.18
N ARG A 178 -17.28 3.75 4.41
CA ARG A 178 -16.18 4.47 5.08
C ARG A 178 -15.97 3.97 6.51
N LEU A 179 -14.72 3.62 6.84
CA LEU A 179 -14.25 3.39 8.21
C LEU A 179 -13.26 4.50 8.56
N ILE A 180 -13.59 5.35 9.54
CA ILE A 180 -12.85 6.58 9.81
C ILE A 180 -12.49 6.68 11.29
N ASN A 181 -11.21 6.81 11.62
CA ASN A 181 -10.76 6.97 13.01
C ASN A 181 -11.22 5.84 13.93
N CYS A 182 -11.29 4.61 13.42
CA CYS A 182 -11.70 3.45 14.20
C CYS A 182 -10.50 2.76 14.83
N ASN A 183 -10.72 2.11 15.98
CA ASN A 183 -9.68 1.38 16.71
C ASN A 183 -10.05 -0.10 16.92
N SER A 184 -9.08 -0.99 16.79
CA SER A 184 -9.25 -2.42 17.07
C SER A 184 -8.15 -2.91 17.99
N ASP A 185 -8.54 -3.58 19.08
CA ASP A 185 -7.65 -4.27 20.02
C ASP A 185 -8.21 -5.66 20.31
N ALA A 186 -7.98 -6.59 19.39
CA ALA A 186 -8.58 -7.91 19.41
C ALA A 186 -7.62 -9.03 18.99
N ASP A 187 -7.91 -10.27 19.40
CA ASP A 187 -7.35 -11.49 18.83
C ASP A 187 -8.26 -11.95 17.69
N ILE A 188 -7.77 -11.83 16.46
CA ILE A 188 -8.57 -12.05 15.24
C ILE A 188 -7.99 -13.23 14.47
N SER A 189 -8.82 -14.23 14.20
CA SER A 189 -8.46 -15.42 13.44
C SER A 189 -9.44 -15.70 12.31
N ALA A 190 -8.94 -15.93 11.10
CA ALA A 190 -9.67 -16.50 9.96
C ALA A 190 -8.71 -17.16 8.98
N THR A 191 -9.20 -17.92 8.00
CA THR A 191 -8.36 -18.63 7.02
C THR A 191 -8.02 -17.78 5.80
N ASN A 192 -8.79 -16.74 5.52
CA ASN A 192 -8.49 -15.78 4.46
C ASN A 192 -8.80 -14.35 4.92
N GLN A 193 -8.45 -13.34 4.12
CA GLN A 193 -8.87 -11.94 4.23
C GLN A 193 -9.06 -11.47 5.68
N THR A 194 -8.00 -11.57 6.47
CA THR A 194 -8.04 -11.29 7.91
C THR A 194 -7.39 -9.94 8.17
N GLY A 195 -8.16 -8.99 8.71
CA GLY A 195 -7.69 -7.64 9.00
C GLY A 195 -7.87 -7.24 10.45
N GLY A 196 -7.00 -6.37 10.98
CA GLY A 196 -7.24 -5.77 12.29
C GLY A 196 -8.49 -4.88 12.31
N ILE A 197 -8.74 -4.12 11.24
CA ILE A 197 -9.90 -3.23 11.09
C ILE A 197 -10.97 -3.87 10.20
N ALA A 198 -10.61 -4.30 9.00
CA ALA A 198 -11.56 -4.87 8.04
C ALA A 198 -11.04 -6.15 7.41
N GLY A 199 -11.87 -7.18 7.25
CA GLY A 199 -11.43 -8.36 6.49
C GLY A 199 -11.16 -8.03 5.01
N ASN A 200 -12.19 -7.48 4.36
CA ASN A 200 -12.14 -7.05 2.96
C ASN A 200 -12.54 -5.58 2.84
N ASN A 201 -11.69 -4.76 2.22
CA ASN A 201 -11.91 -3.35 1.97
C ASN A 201 -12.09 -3.03 0.48
N GLN A 202 -13.29 -2.59 0.11
CA GLN A 202 -13.63 -2.07 -1.20
C GLN A 202 -13.89 -0.54 -1.16
N GLY A 203 -14.08 0.01 0.04
CA GLY A 203 -14.34 1.43 0.29
C GLY A 203 -13.11 2.17 0.80
N ILE A 204 -13.30 3.02 1.80
CA ILE A 204 -12.25 3.85 2.40
C ILE A 204 -12.00 3.43 3.85
N ILE A 205 -10.73 3.21 4.19
CA ILE A 205 -10.23 3.16 5.57
C ILE A 205 -9.28 4.34 5.76
N SER A 206 -9.53 5.18 6.76
CA SER A 206 -8.74 6.39 7.00
C SER A 206 -8.58 6.69 8.48
N GLY A 207 -7.37 7.02 8.93
CA GLY A 207 -7.11 7.39 10.32
C GLY A 207 -7.27 6.25 11.33
N CYS A 208 -7.30 5.00 10.88
CA CYS A 208 -7.61 3.86 11.75
C CYS A 208 -6.37 3.30 12.44
N ILE A 209 -6.56 2.78 13.66
CA ILE A 209 -5.48 2.20 14.47
C ILE A 209 -5.82 0.76 14.81
N SER A 210 -4.89 -0.15 14.54
CA SER A 210 -4.99 -1.55 14.98
C SER A 210 -3.89 -1.87 15.98
N ARG A 211 -4.26 -2.46 17.11
CA ARG A 211 -3.38 -3.12 18.08
C ARG A 211 -3.63 -4.63 18.10
N SER A 212 -4.46 -5.11 17.19
CA SER A 212 -4.97 -6.47 17.15
C SER A 212 -3.90 -7.47 16.77
N LYS A 213 -3.94 -8.64 17.42
CA LYS A 213 -3.15 -9.79 17.00
C LYS A 213 -3.92 -10.49 15.89
N VAL A 214 -3.38 -10.44 14.68
CA VAL A 214 -4.03 -10.99 13.49
C VAL A 214 -3.35 -12.31 13.15
N ASN A 215 -4.05 -13.42 13.29
CA ASN A 215 -3.55 -14.75 12.88
C ASN A 215 -2.20 -15.16 13.51
N THR A 216 -1.92 -14.77 14.76
CA THR A 216 -0.64 -15.02 15.45
C THR A 216 -0.52 -16.37 16.15
N ASN A 217 -1.52 -17.22 16.01
CA ASN A 217 -1.57 -18.53 16.65
C ASN A 217 -1.18 -19.60 15.63
N GLU A 218 -0.48 -20.64 16.07
CA GLU A 218 -0.18 -21.81 15.23
C GLU A 218 -1.47 -22.40 14.64
N LEU A 219 -1.44 -22.70 13.34
CA LEU A 219 -2.51 -23.44 12.67
C LEU A 219 -2.34 -24.92 13.01
N ASN A 220 -3.16 -25.44 13.91
CA ASN A 220 -3.28 -26.89 14.07
C ASN A 220 -3.89 -27.46 12.79
N SER A 221 -3.09 -28.17 11.99
CA SER A 221 -3.58 -28.88 10.81
C SER A 221 -4.59 -29.93 11.26
N SER A 222 -5.87 -29.73 10.90
CA SER A 222 -6.95 -30.66 11.30
C SER A 222 -7.00 -31.92 10.43
N PHE A 223 -5.85 -32.42 9.96
CA PHE A 223 -5.77 -33.69 9.24
C PHE A 223 -5.31 -34.79 10.18
N ASP A 224 -6.27 -35.44 10.85
CA ASP A 224 -6.05 -36.76 11.43
C ASP A 224 -6.03 -37.79 10.28
N ILE A 225 -4.83 -38.18 9.85
CA ILE A 225 -4.61 -39.26 8.87
C ILE A 225 -4.20 -40.58 9.59
N GLY A 226 -4.44 -40.73 10.90
CA GLY A 226 -4.16 -42.00 11.58
C GLY A 226 -2.66 -42.35 11.63
N GLY A 227 -1.82 -41.38 11.98
CA GLY A 227 -0.42 -41.62 12.35
C GLY A 227 0.62 -41.51 11.24
N VAL A 228 0.35 -40.77 10.15
CA VAL A 228 1.36 -40.41 9.15
C VAL A 228 1.77 -38.95 9.34
N ASP A 229 3.06 -38.71 9.56
CA ASP A 229 3.65 -37.38 9.62
C ASP A 229 3.65 -36.74 8.22
N VAL A 230 2.81 -35.72 8.04
CA VAL A 230 2.58 -34.98 6.79
C VAL A 230 3.59 -33.85 6.55
N GLY A 231 4.55 -33.62 7.46
CA GLY A 231 5.55 -32.55 7.33
C GLY A 231 6.51 -32.68 6.14
N THR A 232 6.48 -33.80 5.39
CA THR A 232 7.38 -34.07 4.26
C THR A 232 6.68 -34.30 2.92
N LEU A 233 5.35 -34.33 2.88
CA LEU A 233 4.59 -34.58 1.65
C LEU A 233 3.99 -33.28 1.13
N ASN A 234 4.72 -32.66 0.21
CA ASN A 234 4.30 -31.48 -0.56
C ASN A 234 3.22 -31.89 -1.60
N ILE A 235 2.08 -32.42 -1.14
CA ILE A 235 0.92 -32.74 -1.97
C ILE A 235 -0.02 -31.54 -1.91
N THR A 236 0.09 -30.74 -2.97
CA THR A 236 -0.71 -29.55 -3.26
C THR A 236 -2.22 -29.84 -3.26
N GLN A 237 -2.97 -29.06 -2.47
CA GLN A 237 -4.32 -28.53 -2.71
C GLN A 237 -5.29 -28.48 -1.52
N HIS A 238 -5.00 -29.09 -0.35
CA HIS A 238 -5.94 -29.04 0.79
C HIS A 238 -5.26 -28.92 2.16
N VAL A 239 -4.19 -28.13 2.29
CA VAL A 239 -3.81 -27.59 3.61
C VAL A 239 -4.58 -26.29 3.79
N VAL A 240 -5.27 -26.11 4.93
CA VAL A 240 -5.89 -24.82 5.27
C VAL A 240 -4.77 -23.84 5.57
N ASP A 241 -4.30 -23.15 4.55
CA ASP A 241 -3.36 -22.05 4.69
C ASP A 241 -4.11 -20.76 5.04
N ARG A 242 -3.45 -19.89 5.81
CA ARG A 242 -3.95 -18.54 6.12
C ARG A 242 -3.46 -17.58 5.06
N ASN A 243 -4.36 -17.02 4.28
CA ASN A 243 -4.02 -16.11 3.18
C ASN A 243 -4.54 -14.70 3.46
N ASP A 244 -3.94 -13.72 2.79
CA ASP A 244 -4.35 -12.31 2.78
C ASP A 244 -4.59 -11.77 4.20
N MET A 245 -3.51 -11.65 4.98
CA MET A 245 -3.57 -11.15 6.35
C MET A 245 -2.92 -9.78 6.47
N GLY A 246 -3.63 -8.84 7.10
CA GLY A 246 -3.14 -7.49 7.30
C GLY A 246 -3.44 -6.91 8.68
N GLY A 247 -2.55 -6.07 9.18
CA GLY A 247 -2.79 -5.37 10.45
C GLY A 247 -3.96 -4.39 10.39
N ILE A 248 -4.29 -3.84 9.21
CA ILE A 248 -5.48 -3.01 8.96
C ILE A 248 -6.53 -3.77 8.15
N ALA A 249 -6.15 -4.32 6.99
CA ALA A 249 -7.06 -5.04 6.12
C ALA A 249 -6.48 -6.34 5.58
N GLY A 250 -7.27 -7.42 5.46
CA GLY A 250 -6.78 -8.63 4.79
C GLY A 250 -6.57 -8.42 3.30
N TYR A 251 -7.61 -7.93 2.62
CA TYR A 251 -7.63 -7.65 1.19
C TYR A 251 -8.18 -6.25 0.92
N SER A 252 -7.59 -5.47 0.00
CA SER A 252 -8.07 -4.14 -0.33
C SER A 252 -8.02 -3.80 -1.82
N THR A 253 -9.21 -3.61 -2.43
CA THR A 253 -9.38 -2.92 -3.73
C THR A 253 -9.69 -1.43 -3.56
N GLY A 254 -10.02 -1.01 -2.34
CA GLY A 254 -10.31 0.37 -1.98
C GLY A 254 -9.08 1.17 -1.56
N VAL A 255 -9.31 2.23 -0.78
CA VAL A 255 -8.27 3.13 -0.27
C VAL A 255 -8.01 2.86 1.21
N ILE A 256 -6.74 2.77 1.59
CA ILE A 256 -6.27 2.80 2.98
C ILE A 256 -5.33 3.98 3.13
N SER A 257 -5.58 4.83 4.11
CA SER A 257 -4.86 6.09 4.31
C SER A 257 -4.63 6.40 5.78
N ASP A 258 -3.53 7.06 6.10
CA ASP A 258 -3.27 7.65 7.42
C ASP A 258 -3.50 6.68 8.59
N SER A 259 -3.25 5.39 8.38
CA SER A 259 -3.61 4.32 9.31
C SER A 259 -2.36 3.68 9.92
N THR A 260 -2.47 3.17 11.14
CA THR A 260 -1.33 2.63 11.87
C THR A 260 -1.63 1.25 12.45
N ASN A 261 -0.73 0.30 12.19
CA ASN A 261 -0.74 -1.00 12.85
C ASN A 261 0.36 -1.09 13.91
N TYR A 262 0.01 -1.52 15.11
CA TYR A 262 0.92 -1.87 16.21
C TYR A 262 0.89 -3.36 16.55
N GLY A 263 -0.12 -4.09 16.06
CA GLY A 263 -0.32 -5.49 16.39
C GLY A 263 0.51 -6.42 15.52
N ALA A 264 0.89 -7.58 16.06
CA ALA A 264 1.59 -8.60 15.27
C ALA A 264 0.65 -9.24 14.25
N VAL A 265 1.17 -9.53 13.06
CA VAL A 265 0.44 -10.16 11.96
C VAL A 265 1.12 -11.46 11.56
N GLY A 266 0.33 -12.53 11.51
CA GLY A 266 0.77 -13.85 11.06
C GLY A 266 1.60 -14.63 12.07
N TYR A 267 2.04 -15.81 11.63
CA TYR A 267 2.82 -16.76 12.43
C TYR A 267 3.97 -17.32 11.60
N SER A 268 5.07 -17.70 12.25
CA SER A 268 6.28 -18.15 11.55
C SER A 268 6.01 -19.32 10.60
N HIS A 269 6.60 -19.28 9.41
CA HIS A 269 6.57 -20.33 8.39
C HIS A 269 5.17 -20.71 7.88
N THR A 270 4.14 -19.91 8.17
CA THR A 270 2.74 -20.24 7.87
C THR A 270 2.02 -19.06 7.22
N GLY A 271 1.26 -19.36 6.16
CA GLY A 271 0.41 -18.38 5.49
C GLY A 271 1.09 -17.58 4.39
N TYR A 272 0.28 -17.02 3.50
CA TYR A 272 0.68 -16.29 2.30
C TYR A 272 0.11 -14.87 2.34
N ASN A 273 0.76 -13.93 1.64
CA ASN A 273 0.32 -12.54 1.52
C ASN A 273 0.09 -11.88 2.90
N ALA A 274 1.15 -11.82 3.70
CA ALA A 274 1.11 -11.24 5.03
C ALA A 274 1.66 -9.81 5.00
N GLY A 275 0.84 -8.83 5.35
CA GLY A 275 1.19 -7.41 5.36
C GLY A 275 1.01 -6.74 6.72
N GLY A 276 1.88 -5.80 7.09
CA GLY A 276 1.66 -5.03 8.32
C GLY A 276 0.44 -4.10 8.23
N ILE A 277 0.08 -3.60 7.04
CA ILE A 277 -1.14 -2.83 6.80
C ILE A 277 -2.17 -3.65 6.04
N VAL A 278 -1.80 -4.21 4.89
CA VAL A 278 -2.71 -4.99 4.05
C VAL A 278 -2.06 -6.27 3.53
N GLY A 279 -2.77 -7.40 3.59
CA GLY A 279 -2.26 -8.65 3.04
C GLY A 279 -2.10 -8.59 1.52
N ASN A 280 -3.20 -8.36 0.82
CA ASN A 280 -3.23 -8.25 -0.64
C ASN A 280 -3.90 -6.95 -1.10
N GLN A 281 -3.20 -6.19 -1.93
CA GLN A 281 -3.53 -4.81 -2.30
C GLN A 281 -3.69 -4.66 -3.80
N LYS A 282 -4.82 -4.07 -4.23
CA LYS A 282 -5.11 -3.69 -5.62
C LYS A 282 -5.52 -2.22 -5.78
N GLY A 283 -5.89 -1.57 -4.67
CA GLY A 283 -6.39 -0.19 -4.66
C GLY A 283 -5.29 0.84 -4.42
N LYS A 284 -5.40 1.62 -3.34
CA LYS A 284 -4.37 2.60 -2.92
C LYS A 284 -4.05 2.46 -1.44
N VAL A 285 -2.76 2.51 -1.09
CA VAL A 285 -2.30 2.55 0.31
C VAL A 285 -1.33 3.70 0.47
N TYR A 286 -1.60 4.64 1.37
CA TYR A 286 -0.70 5.76 1.58
C TYR A 286 -0.67 6.33 2.98
N ASN A 287 0.43 6.99 3.34
CA ASN A 287 0.64 7.57 4.67
C ASN A 287 0.39 6.59 5.82
N CYS A 288 0.63 5.31 5.59
CA CYS A 288 0.39 4.27 6.58
C CYS A 288 1.68 3.90 7.31
N ILE A 289 1.57 3.52 8.57
CA ILE A 289 2.69 3.16 9.42
C ILE A 289 2.49 1.78 10.00
N ASN A 290 3.46 0.89 9.82
CA ASN A 290 3.50 -0.38 10.52
C ASN A 290 4.59 -0.37 11.60
N GLU A 291 4.21 -0.67 12.83
CA GLU A 291 5.10 -0.87 13.99
C GLU A 291 5.06 -2.33 14.48
N GLY A 292 4.10 -3.14 14.02
CA GLY A 292 3.94 -4.54 14.42
C GLY A 292 4.80 -5.50 13.60
N SER A 293 5.34 -6.53 14.22
CA SER A 293 6.08 -7.59 13.50
C SER A 293 5.17 -8.38 12.57
N VAL A 294 5.69 -8.76 11.40
CA VAL A 294 4.95 -9.52 10.38
C VAL A 294 5.66 -10.84 10.10
N TYR A 295 4.89 -11.93 10.12
CA TYR A 295 5.37 -13.28 9.88
C TYR A 295 4.57 -13.95 8.78
N GLY A 296 5.23 -14.72 7.93
CA GLY A 296 4.56 -15.55 6.95
C GLY A 296 5.48 -16.58 6.30
N ARG A 297 4.90 -17.44 5.46
CA ARG A 297 5.66 -18.38 4.62
C ARG A 297 6.15 -17.70 3.35
N LYS A 298 5.26 -17.01 2.63
CA LYS A 298 5.57 -16.42 1.33
C LYS A 298 4.88 -15.07 1.17
N ASP A 299 5.53 -14.15 0.47
CA ASP A 299 5.01 -12.84 0.10
C ASP A 299 4.63 -12.04 1.37
N VAL A 300 5.68 -11.68 2.12
CA VAL A 300 5.57 -11.05 3.45
C VAL A 300 6.10 -9.61 3.37
N GLY A 301 5.25 -8.62 3.67
CA GLY A 301 5.64 -7.21 3.61
C GLY A 301 5.31 -6.41 4.86
N GLY A 302 6.14 -5.41 5.17
CA GLY A 302 5.86 -4.51 6.30
C GLY A 302 4.64 -3.62 6.10
N ILE A 303 4.28 -3.29 4.86
CA ILE A 303 3.05 -2.56 4.54
C ILE A 303 2.07 -3.47 3.81
N VAL A 304 2.52 -4.08 2.72
CA VAL A 304 1.71 -4.90 1.81
C VAL A 304 2.34 -6.28 1.66
N GLY A 305 1.60 -7.37 1.87
CA GLY A 305 2.11 -8.72 1.55
C GLY A 305 2.36 -8.87 0.04
N GLN A 306 1.28 -8.77 -0.74
CA GLN A 306 1.32 -8.75 -2.21
C GLN A 306 0.70 -7.47 -2.75
N ALA A 307 1.50 -6.68 -3.48
CA ALA A 307 1.03 -5.53 -4.25
C ALA A 307 0.69 -5.99 -5.67
N GLN A 308 -0.59 -6.13 -5.96
CA GLN A 308 -1.06 -6.52 -7.28
C GLN A 308 -1.27 -5.29 -8.16
N PRO A 309 -0.90 -5.38 -9.45
CA PRO A 309 -1.15 -4.30 -10.37
C PRO A 309 -2.63 -4.04 -10.56
N TYR A 310 -2.95 -2.76 -10.77
CA TYR A 310 -4.19 -2.41 -11.44
C TYR A 310 -4.09 -2.84 -12.90
N ILE A 311 -5.07 -3.62 -13.34
CA ILE A 311 -5.10 -4.20 -14.68
C ILE A 311 -6.21 -3.53 -15.47
N GLU A 312 -5.86 -2.87 -16.57
CA GLU A 312 -6.81 -2.38 -17.56
C GLU A 312 -6.68 -3.22 -18.83
N SER A 313 -7.82 -3.63 -19.37
CA SER A 313 -7.88 -4.48 -20.56
C SER A 313 -8.58 -3.72 -21.68
N GLU A 314 -7.89 -3.57 -22.81
CA GLU A 314 -8.48 -3.01 -24.01
C GLU A 314 -9.09 -4.14 -24.85
N TYR A 315 -10.38 -4.01 -25.16
CA TYR A 315 -11.13 -5.01 -25.92
C TYR A 315 -11.36 -4.57 -27.36
N LEU A 316 -11.34 -5.55 -28.27
CA LEU A 316 -11.62 -5.33 -29.68
C LEU A 316 -13.00 -4.71 -29.90
N ASN A 317 -14.00 -5.09 -29.09
CA ASN A 317 -15.35 -4.57 -29.23
C ASN A 317 -15.43 -3.07 -28.92
N ASP A 318 -14.62 -2.55 -27.99
CA ASP A 318 -14.58 -1.12 -27.69
C ASP A 318 -14.00 -0.32 -28.86
N ARG A 319 -12.98 -0.87 -29.53
CA ARG A 319 -12.42 -0.29 -30.76
C ARG A 319 -13.42 -0.33 -31.92
N VAL A 320 -14.21 -1.41 -32.02
CA VAL A 320 -15.32 -1.51 -32.98
C VAL A 320 -16.41 -0.48 -32.69
N ASN A 321 -16.73 -0.22 -31.42
CA ASN A 321 -17.68 0.82 -31.03
C ASN A 321 -17.18 2.22 -31.39
N GLN A 322 -15.91 2.55 -31.10
CA GLN A 322 -15.30 3.82 -31.51
C GLN A 322 -15.31 4.02 -33.03
N LEU A 323 -15.08 2.94 -33.77
CA LEU A 323 -15.18 2.94 -35.23
C LEU A 323 -16.63 3.22 -35.68
N SER A 324 -17.61 2.58 -35.04
CA SER A 324 -19.03 2.82 -35.30
C SER A 324 -19.43 4.27 -35.04
N GLU A 325 -19.02 4.85 -33.91
CA GLU A 325 -19.29 6.25 -33.56
C GLU A 325 -18.68 7.23 -34.57
N SER A 326 -17.45 6.95 -35.04
CA SER A 326 -16.80 7.76 -36.08
C SER A 326 -17.57 7.69 -37.42
N VAL A 327 -18.07 6.51 -37.78
CA VAL A 327 -18.92 6.31 -38.97
C VAL A 327 -20.28 7.02 -38.83
N ASP A 328 -20.91 6.95 -37.66
CA ASP A 328 -22.16 7.65 -37.37
C ASP A 328 -21.97 9.18 -37.44
N SER A 329 -20.82 9.68 -36.95
CA SER A 329 -20.47 11.10 -37.07
C SER A 329 -20.35 11.53 -38.53
N ILE A 330 -19.75 10.72 -39.41
CA ILE A 330 -19.72 11.00 -40.86
C ILE A 330 -21.15 11.04 -41.41
N GLY A 331 -22.02 10.09 -41.04
CA GLY A 331 -23.42 10.05 -41.46
C GLY A 331 -24.20 11.31 -41.06
N ASN A 332 -23.97 11.82 -39.85
CA ASN A 332 -24.58 13.06 -39.36
C ASN A 332 -24.08 14.30 -40.12
N ILE A 333 -22.76 14.42 -40.35
CA ILE A 333 -22.17 15.52 -41.12
C ILE A 333 -22.72 15.50 -42.56
N MET A 334 -22.79 14.31 -43.18
CA MET A 334 -23.33 14.13 -44.53
C MET A 334 -24.82 14.48 -44.63
N SER A 335 -25.60 14.17 -43.61
CA SER A 335 -27.02 14.56 -43.54
C SER A 335 -27.19 16.07 -43.41
N GLY A 336 -26.37 16.71 -42.57
CA GLY A 336 -26.33 18.18 -42.44
C GLY A 336 -25.89 18.87 -43.73
N LEU A 337 -24.91 18.30 -44.44
CA LEU A 337 -24.48 18.74 -45.76
C LEU A 337 -25.61 18.62 -46.79
N SER A 338 -26.33 17.50 -46.82
CA SER A 338 -27.47 17.28 -47.71
C SER A 338 -28.61 18.28 -47.45
N SER A 339 -28.94 18.53 -46.18
CA SER A 339 -29.91 19.57 -45.81
C SER A 339 -29.47 20.95 -46.27
N SER A 340 -28.20 21.30 -46.03
CA SER A 340 -27.62 22.59 -46.43
C SER A 340 -27.68 22.80 -47.95
N ILE A 341 -27.43 21.75 -48.74
CA ILE A 341 -27.58 21.77 -50.21
C ILE A 341 -29.06 21.92 -50.61
N GLY A 342 -29.96 21.22 -49.91
CA GLY A 342 -31.41 21.34 -50.12
C GLY A 342 -31.93 22.75 -49.86
N ASP A 343 -31.55 23.36 -48.73
CA ASP A 343 -31.96 24.71 -48.34
C ASP A 343 -31.46 25.76 -49.34
N THR A 344 -30.23 25.59 -49.84
CA THR A 344 -29.65 26.48 -50.88
C THR A 344 -30.43 26.39 -52.18
N SER A 345 -30.82 25.18 -52.59
CA SER A 345 -31.62 25.00 -53.80
C SER A 345 -33.00 25.65 -53.69
N ALA A 346 -33.59 25.63 -52.50
CA ALA A 346 -34.88 26.25 -52.20
C ALA A 346 -34.80 27.79 -52.14
N GLU A 347 -33.77 28.36 -51.51
CA GLU A 347 -33.55 29.82 -51.48
C GLU A 347 -33.30 30.38 -52.88
N VAL A 348 -32.47 29.73 -53.69
CA VAL A 348 -32.22 30.14 -55.08
C VAL A 348 -33.49 30.07 -55.93
N ALA A 349 -34.32 29.03 -55.73
CA ALA A 349 -35.60 28.91 -56.43
C ALA A 349 -36.60 30.01 -56.02
N GLY A 350 -36.78 30.26 -54.72
CA GLY A 350 -37.69 31.30 -54.22
C GLY A 350 -37.26 32.72 -54.64
N TYR A 351 -35.96 32.94 -54.79
CA TYR A 351 -35.44 34.21 -55.27
C TYR A 351 -35.75 34.45 -56.75
N VAL A 352 -35.59 33.43 -57.60
CA VAL A 352 -35.97 33.45 -59.02
C VAL A 352 -37.48 33.69 -59.20
N GLU A 353 -38.30 33.13 -58.32
CA GLU A 353 -39.74 33.37 -58.28
C GLU A 353 -40.06 34.83 -57.95
N SER A 354 -39.41 35.42 -56.93
CA SER A 354 -39.61 36.83 -56.57
C SER A 354 -39.17 37.82 -57.65
N LEU A 355 -38.08 37.51 -58.38
CA LEU A 355 -37.64 38.30 -59.53
C LEU A 355 -38.66 38.26 -60.66
N THR A 356 -39.25 37.09 -60.91
CA THR A 356 -40.26 36.89 -61.95
C THR A 356 -41.55 37.65 -61.61
N GLU A 357 -41.99 37.61 -60.34
CA GLU A 357 -43.13 38.41 -59.85
C GLU A 357 -42.86 39.92 -59.97
N LYS A 358 -41.69 40.39 -59.53
CA LYS A 358 -41.32 41.81 -59.58
C LYS A 358 -41.22 42.34 -61.02
N TYR A 359 -40.77 41.52 -61.97
CA TYR A 359 -40.78 41.86 -63.40
C TYR A 359 -42.20 41.93 -63.98
N LYS A 360 -43.07 41.00 -63.58
CA LYS A 360 -44.47 40.96 -64.02
C LYS A 360 -45.25 42.17 -63.49
N GLU A 361 -45.10 42.48 -62.21
CA GLU A 361 -45.73 43.63 -61.57
C GLU A 361 -45.29 44.97 -62.22
N ASN A 362 -43.99 45.13 -62.49
CA ASN A 362 -43.48 46.32 -63.18
C ASN A 362 -44.00 46.44 -64.62
N SER A 363 -44.19 45.33 -65.34
CA SER A 363 -44.76 45.32 -66.70
C SER A 363 -46.24 45.73 -66.70
N GLU A 364 -47.02 45.21 -65.75
CA GLU A 364 -48.43 45.53 -65.58
C GLU A 364 -48.64 47.00 -65.18
N ILE A 365 -47.88 47.51 -64.21
CA ILE A 365 -47.91 48.93 -63.80
C ILE A 365 -47.52 49.85 -64.96
N PHE A 366 -46.51 49.45 -65.75
CA PHE A 366 -46.05 50.23 -66.91
C PHE A 366 -47.10 50.26 -68.02
N ALA A 367 -47.76 49.13 -68.31
CA ALA A 367 -48.85 49.04 -69.27
C ALA A 367 -50.09 49.85 -68.82
N GLU A 368 -50.45 49.79 -67.53
CA GLU A 368 -51.55 50.56 -66.95
C GLU A 368 -51.27 52.08 -67.02
N SER A 369 -50.04 52.49 -66.70
CA SER A 369 -49.61 53.90 -66.79
C SER A 369 -49.58 54.42 -68.23
N ILE A 370 -49.15 53.59 -69.20
CA ILE A 370 -49.21 53.92 -70.64
C ILE A 370 -50.67 54.06 -71.10
N LYS A 371 -51.58 53.22 -70.58
CA LYS A 371 -53.01 53.30 -70.89
C LYS A 371 -53.64 54.58 -70.35
N GLU A 372 -53.33 54.99 -69.12
CA GLU A 372 -53.79 56.28 -68.56
C GLU A 372 -53.31 57.48 -69.40
N VAL A 373 -52.06 57.43 -69.85
CA VAL A 373 -51.48 58.44 -70.75
C VAL A 373 -52.15 58.40 -72.13
N SER A 374 -52.42 57.22 -72.68
CA SER A 374 -53.12 57.01 -73.96
C SER A 374 -54.54 57.61 -73.95
N ASP A 375 -55.34 57.31 -72.92
CA ASP A 375 -56.70 57.85 -72.76
C ASP A 375 -56.72 59.38 -72.66
N THR A 376 -55.62 59.98 -72.19
CA THR A 376 -55.42 61.43 -72.10
C THR A 376 -55.05 62.05 -73.46
N ILE A 377 -54.30 61.32 -74.30
CA ILE A 377 -53.72 61.79 -75.58
C ILE A 377 -54.69 61.69 -76.75
N GLU A 378 -55.55 60.66 -76.78
CA GLU A 378 -56.49 60.32 -77.88
C GLU A 378 -57.39 61.51 -78.33
N LYS A 379 -57.47 62.57 -77.52
CA LYS A 379 -58.21 63.81 -77.82
C LYS A 379 -57.41 64.91 -78.54
N SER A 380 -56.11 64.74 -78.79
CA SER A 380 -55.22 65.88 -79.10
C SER A 380 -54.18 65.72 -80.24
N SER A 381 -53.75 64.52 -80.66
CA SER A 381 -52.77 64.39 -81.78
C SER A 381 -52.75 62.99 -82.45
N PRO A 382 -53.01 62.87 -83.77
CA PRO A 382 -52.97 61.59 -84.51
C PRO A 382 -51.59 60.93 -84.63
N ASP A 383 -50.50 61.69 -84.48
CA ASP A 383 -49.13 61.14 -84.56
C ASP A 383 -48.73 60.43 -83.26
N ALA A 384 -49.35 60.78 -82.13
CA ALA A 384 -49.09 60.19 -80.83
C ALA A 384 -49.66 58.78 -80.71
N ASP A 385 -50.85 58.53 -81.27
CA ASP A 385 -51.48 57.19 -81.31
C ASP A 385 -50.58 56.15 -81.96
N LYS A 386 -49.90 56.50 -83.05
CA LYS A 386 -48.96 55.61 -83.74
C LYS A 386 -47.77 55.21 -82.87
N TYR A 387 -47.26 56.12 -82.04
CA TYR A 387 -46.16 55.81 -81.13
C TYR A 387 -46.63 54.94 -79.96
N ILE A 388 -47.84 55.16 -79.46
CA ILE A 388 -48.47 54.33 -78.42
C ILE A 388 -48.75 52.91 -78.93
N ASP A 389 -49.30 52.76 -80.14
CA ASP A 389 -49.52 51.45 -80.77
C ASP A 389 -48.22 50.66 -80.93
N ASN A 390 -47.14 51.34 -81.31
CA ASN A 390 -45.82 50.71 -81.41
C ASN A 390 -45.27 50.29 -80.03
N ILE A 391 -45.55 51.06 -78.97
CA ILE A 391 -45.16 50.70 -77.59
C ILE A 391 -45.97 49.49 -77.12
N ASN A 392 -47.28 49.48 -77.32
CA ASN A 392 -48.16 48.37 -76.97
C ASN A 392 -47.78 47.10 -77.72
N ALA A 393 -47.55 47.18 -79.04
CA ALA A 393 -47.11 46.02 -79.83
C ALA A 393 -45.73 45.48 -79.41
N ALA A 394 -44.83 46.34 -78.93
CA ALA A 394 -43.56 45.90 -78.39
C ALA A 394 -43.71 45.27 -77.00
N LEU A 395 -44.62 45.78 -76.16
CA LEU A 395 -44.97 45.19 -74.86
C LEU A 395 -45.64 43.81 -75.03
N ASP A 396 -46.57 43.65 -75.98
CA ASP A 396 -47.20 42.37 -76.31
C ASP A 396 -46.16 41.33 -76.76
N LYS A 397 -45.20 41.76 -77.60
CA LYS A 397 -44.07 40.90 -78.00
C LYS A 397 -43.17 40.51 -76.85
N ILE A 398 -42.90 41.42 -75.91
CA ILE A 398 -42.14 41.08 -74.69
C ILE A 398 -42.89 40.00 -73.89
N SER A 399 -44.21 40.17 -73.73
CA SER A 399 -45.06 39.17 -73.07
C SER A 399 -45.05 37.81 -73.79
N GLU A 400 -45.07 37.79 -75.13
CA GLU A 400 -44.99 36.56 -75.93
C GLU A 400 -43.60 35.90 -75.88
N ILE A 401 -42.51 36.67 -75.89
CA ILE A 401 -41.13 36.16 -75.81
C ILE A 401 -40.87 35.54 -74.42
N GLN A 402 -41.50 36.09 -73.38
CA GLN A 402 -41.37 35.64 -72.00
C GLN A 402 -42.11 34.32 -71.74
N GLY A 403 -43.33 34.16 -72.25
CA GLY A 403 -44.12 32.92 -72.10
C GLY A 403 -44.32 32.50 -70.63
N ASP A 404 -44.45 31.18 -70.38
CA ASP A 404 -44.52 30.58 -69.03
C ASP A 404 -43.12 30.16 -68.49
N ASP A 405 -42.03 30.53 -69.18
CA ASP A 405 -40.69 30.06 -68.84
C ASP A 405 -40.07 30.87 -67.68
N ILE A 406 -39.64 30.14 -66.64
CA ILE A 406 -39.09 30.69 -65.40
C ILE A 406 -37.63 31.17 -65.57
N ILE A 407 -36.90 30.65 -66.57
CA ILE A 407 -35.49 31.01 -66.85
C ILE A 407 -35.34 31.36 -68.33
N LEU A 408 -35.13 32.64 -68.62
CA LEU A 408 -34.93 33.13 -69.98
C LEU A 408 -33.55 32.74 -70.54
N SER A 409 -33.53 32.20 -71.76
CA SER A 409 -32.29 31.97 -72.52
C SER A 409 -31.62 33.29 -72.91
N ASP A 410 -30.30 33.29 -73.14
CA ASP A 410 -29.57 34.50 -73.53
C ASP A 410 -30.13 35.13 -74.81
N LYS A 411 -30.66 34.32 -75.72
CA LYS A 411 -31.36 34.80 -76.91
C LYS A 411 -32.67 35.52 -76.58
N GLN A 412 -33.49 34.98 -75.67
CA GLN A 412 -34.71 35.65 -75.21
C GLN A 412 -34.39 36.98 -74.50
N LYS A 413 -33.30 37.04 -73.73
CA LYS A 413 -32.83 38.29 -73.10
C LYS A 413 -32.43 39.34 -74.13
N ASP A 414 -31.74 38.95 -75.19
CA ASP A 414 -31.35 39.83 -76.29
C ASP A 414 -32.57 40.33 -77.07
N ASP A 415 -33.53 39.46 -77.37
CA ASP A 415 -34.76 39.79 -78.08
C ASP A 415 -35.64 40.76 -77.26
N ILE A 416 -35.75 40.56 -75.95
CA ILE A 416 -36.44 41.47 -75.01
C ILE A 416 -35.74 42.84 -74.98
N ASN A 417 -34.41 42.86 -74.92
CA ASN A 417 -33.62 44.11 -74.96
C ASN A 417 -33.84 44.90 -76.24
N GLU A 418 -34.06 44.23 -77.37
CA GLU A 418 -34.39 44.86 -78.64
C GLU A 418 -35.78 45.50 -78.61
N GLN A 419 -36.79 44.83 -78.04
CA GLN A 419 -38.13 45.43 -77.85
C GLN A 419 -38.08 46.64 -76.91
N TRP A 420 -37.29 46.60 -75.83
CA TRP A 420 -37.09 47.75 -74.95
C TRP A 420 -36.40 48.95 -75.63
N LYS A 421 -35.57 48.73 -76.66
CA LYS A 421 -35.05 49.83 -77.50
C LYS A 421 -36.16 50.46 -78.33
N ILE A 422 -37.08 49.65 -78.86
CA ILE A 422 -38.25 50.10 -79.62
C ILE A 422 -39.18 50.93 -78.73
N ILE A 423 -39.47 50.46 -77.51
CA ILE A 423 -40.28 51.19 -76.52
C ILE A 423 -39.64 52.55 -76.21
N ARG A 424 -38.34 52.58 -75.88
CA ARG A 424 -37.63 53.84 -75.59
C ARG A 424 -37.65 54.84 -76.74
N ALA A 425 -37.42 54.36 -77.98
CA ALA A 425 -37.43 55.23 -79.15
C ALA A 425 -38.81 55.83 -79.41
N ASN A 426 -39.87 55.02 -79.29
CA ASN A 426 -41.24 55.50 -79.48
C ASN A 426 -41.70 56.39 -78.33
N MET A 427 -41.33 56.11 -77.06
CA MET A 427 -41.57 57.01 -75.93
C MET A 427 -40.92 58.37 -76.13
N THR A 428 -39.68 58.41 -76.62
CA THR A 428 -38.98 59.67 -76.89
C THR A 428 -39.71 60.49 -77.95
N ASN A 429 -40.20 59.84 -79.00
CA ASN A 429 -40.97 60.51 -80.06
C ASN A 429 -42.36 60.93 -79.59
N LEU A 430 -42.99 60.13 -78.75
CA LEU A 430 -44.28 60.40 -78.10
C LEU A 430 -44.19 61.63 -77.18
N VAL A 431 -43.14 61.74 -76.37
CA VAL A 431 -42.88 62.93 -75.53
C VAL A 431 -42.64 64.17 -76.40
N ASN A 432 -41.87 64.06 -77.48
CA ASN A 432 -41.59 65.17 -78.38
C ASN A 432 -42.81 65.68 -79.17
N SER A 433 -43.87 64.86 -79.32
CA SER A 433 -45.10 65.27 -80.01
C SER A 433 -46.12 65.97 -79.11
N MET A 434 -45.85 66.10 -77.80
CA MET A 434 -46.81 66.55 -76.77
C MET A 434 -46.43 67.87 -76.06
N THR A 435 -45.63 68.74 -76.70
CA THR A 435 -45.00 69.92 -76.07
C THR A 435 -45.91 70.97 -75.40
N ASP A 436 -47.24 70.90 -75.52
CA ASP A 436 -48.19 71.92 -75.02
C ASP A 436 -49.11 71.49 -73.82
N THR A 437 -48.91 70.32 -73.19
CA THR A 437 -49.72 69.86 -72.03
C THR A 437 -48.86 69.47 -70.82
N THR A 438 -48.80 70.33 -69.78
CA THR A 438 -47.56 70.44 -68.97
C THR A 438 -47.52 69.76 -67.58
N ASP A 439 -48.60 69.24 -66.96
CA ASP A 439 -48.48 68.75 -65.55
C ASP A 439 -48.52 67.21 -65.36
N SER A 440 -49.24 66.44 -66.18
CA SER A 440 -49.36 64.97 -65.98
C SER A 440 -48.16 64.18 -66.54
N ILE A 441 -47.48 64.74 -67.54
CA ILE A 441 -46.38 64.08 -68.25
C ILE A 441 -45.08 64.13 -67.42
N GLU A 442 -44.84 65.21 -66.66
CA GLU A 442 -43.69 65.29 -65.74
C GLU A 442 -43.79 64.26 -64.61
N ASP A 443 -44.97 64.02 -64.05
CA ASP A 443 -45.19 63.00 -63.00
C ASP A 443 -45.02 61.57 -63.54
N PHE A 444 -45.47 61.32 -64.78
CA PHE A 444 -45.23 60.05 -65.48
C PHE A 444 -43.74 59.82 -65.75
N ILE A 445 -43.02 60.81 -66.30
CA ILE A 445 -41.57 60.72 -66.56
C ILE A 445 -40.81 60.49 -65.26
N LYS A 446 -41.21 61.13 -64.16
CA LYS A 446 -40.60 60.94 -62.85
C LYS A 446 -40.84 59.54 -62.28
N LYS A 447 -42.07 59.02 -62.33
CA LYS A 447 -42.39 57.64 -61.88
C LYS A 447 -41.63 56.58 -62.68
N VAL A 448 -41.59 56.72 -64.00
CA VAL A 448 -40.83 55.82 -64.89
C VAL A 448 -39.32 55.93 -64.64
N SER A 449 -38.80 57.15 -64.45
CA SER A 449 -37.38 57.39 -64.14
C SER A 449 -36.98 56.86 -62.76
N ASP A 450 -37.83 57.03 -61.73
CA ASP A 450 -37.59 56.52 -60.36
C ASP A 450 -37.59 54.98 -60.33
N GLN A 451 -38.47 54.32 -61.09
CA GLN A 451 -38.46 52.86 -61.23
C GLN A 451 -37.29 52.31 -62.06
N LEU A 452 -36.76 53.08 -63.02
CA LEU A 452 -35.64 52.67 -63.88
C LEU A 452 -34.26 53.00 -63.29
N SER A 453 -34.17 53.88 -62.29
CA SER A 453 -32.89 54.38 -61.74
C SER A 453 -32.52 53.77 -60.39
N LYS A 454 -31.96 52.55 -60.46
CA LYS A 454 -30.94 51.96 -59.57
C LYS A 454 -31.22 51.86 -58.05
N GLU A 455 -31.40 50.62 -57.57
CA GLU A 455 -30.70 50.08 -56.38
C GLU A 455 -30.84 48.53 -56.23
N ASP A 456 -31.91 47.94 -56.75
CA ASP A 456 -32.25 46.54 -56.42
C ASP A 456 -31.42 45.46 -57.14
N ALA A 457 -31.30 45.47 -58.47
CA ALA A 457 -30.68 44.35 -59.22
C ALA A 457 -29.20 44.03 -58.87
N GLN A 458 -28.43 45.03 -58.42
CA GLN A 458 -27.02 44.83 -58.00
C GLN A 458 -26.93 44.36 -56.54
N SER A 459 -27.80 44.88 -55.65
CA SER A 459 -27.93 44.42 -54.26
C SER A 459 -28.37 42.95 -54.22
N ASP A 460 -29.28 42.62 -55.13
CA ASP A 460 -29.85 41.31 -55.40
C ASP A 460 -28.81 40.26 -55.86
N ILE A 461 -27.97 40.60 -56.85
CA ILE A 461 -26.86 39.73 -57.31
C ILE A 461 -25.81 39.56 -56.21
N ASN A 462 -25.52 40.61 -55.44
CA ASN A 462 -24.61 40.53 -54.32
C ASN A 462 -25.17 39.66 -53.18
N GLY A 463 -26.49 39.69 -52.93
CA GLY A 463 -27.16 38.82 -51.96
C GLY A 463 -27.09 37.34 -52.35
N ILE A 464 -27.26 37.01 -53.64
CA ILE A 464 -27.04 35.65 -54.16
C ILE A 464 -25.57 35.24 -53.97
N ALA A 465 -24.63 36.10 -54.34
CA ALA A 465 -23.20 35.81 -54.21
C ALA A 465 -22.79 35.59 -52.74
N ASP A 466 -23.32 36.38 -51.81
CA ASP A 466 -23.06 36.25 -50.38
C ASP A 466 -23.69 34.97 -49.79
N SER A 467 -24.90 34.59 -50.21
CA SER A 467 -25.54 33.33 -49.77
C SER A 467 -24.77 32.11 -50.31
N ILE A 468 -24.41 32.10 -51.61
CA ILE A 468 -23.58 31.06 -52.22
C ILE A 468 -22.22 30.97 -51.51
N GLN A 469 -21.58 32.11 -51.21
CA GLN A 469 -20.28 32.13 -50.55
C GLN A 469 -20.34 31.61 -49.11
N ASN A 470 -21.37 31.99 -48.35
CA ASN A 470 -21.59 31.48 -46.99
C ASN A 470 -21.81 29.96 -47.02
N GLN A 471 -22.56 29.45 -47.99
CA GLN A 471 -22.80 28.02 -48.08
C GLN A 471 -21.59 27.24 -48.58
N MET A 472 -20.79 27.80 -49.49
CA MET A 472 -19.51 27.23 -49.88
C MET A 472 -18.57 27.07 -48.68
N ASN A 473 -18.61 27.99 -47.72
CA ASN A 473 -17.85 27.86 -46.48
C ASN A 473 -18.39 26.71 -45.60
N ILE A 474 -19.72 26.56 -45.47
CA ILE A 474 -20.34 25.45 -44.71
C ILE A 474 -20.02 24.09 -45.34
N ILE A 475 -20.01 24.01 -46.67
CA ILE A 475 -19.61 22.81 -47.43
C ILE A 475 -18.13 22.51 -47.18
N ALA A 476 -17.26 23.51 -47.25
CA ALA A 476 -15.83 23.35 -46.96
C ALA A 476 -15.59 22.85 -45.52
N ASP A 477 -16.26 23.45 -44.53
CA ASP A 477 -16.18 23.04 -43.12
C ASP A 477 -16.68 21.59 -42.93
N SER A 478 -17.72 21.18 -43.66
CA SER A 478 -18.25 19.81 -43.63
C SER A 478 -17.27 18.80 -44.26
N ILE A 479 -16.59 19.17 -45.34
CA ILE A 479 -15.55 18.35 -45.98
C ILE A 479 -14.34 18.19 -45.07
N ASP A 480 -13.94 19.25 -44.37
CA ASP A 480 -12.87 19.20 -43.37
C ASP A 480 -13.27 18.29 -42.19
N GLY A 481 -14.52 18.38 -41.74
CA GLY A 481 -15.08 17.51 -40.70
C GLY A 481 -15.08 16.03 -41.10
N ILE A 482 -15.47 15.71 -42.33
CA ILE A 482 -15.41 14.33 -42.87
C ILE A 482 -13.95 13.85 -42.95
N SER A 483 -13.04 14.68 -43.43
CA SER A 483 -11.62 14.32 -43.55
C SER A 483 -10.99 14.01 -42.19
N ALA A 484 -11.33 14.79 -41.16
CA ALA A 484 -10.89 14.52 -39.78
C ALA A 484 -11.38 13.17 -39.26
N GLN A 485 -12.65 12.82 -39.52
CA GLN A 485 -13.21 11.52 -39.10
C GLN A 485 -12.59 10.35 -39.88
N ILE A 486 -12.29 10.50 -41.17
CA ILE A 486 -11.58 9.49 -41.96
C ILE A 486 -10.18 9.23 -41.41
N ASN A 487 -9.46 10.27 -41.00
CA ASN A 487 -8.15 10.11 -40.36
C ASN A 487 -8.26 9.36 -39.02
N SER A 488 -9.26 9.69 -38.20
CA SER A 488 -9.55 8.97 -36.95
C SER A 488 -9.79 7.46 -37.19
N ILE A 489 -10.60 7.12 -38.20
CA ILE A 489 -10.84 5.74 -38.62
C ILE A 489 -9.53 5.05 -39.03
N GLY A 490 -8.67 5.76 -39.76
CA GLY A 490 -7.35 5.27 -40.17
C GLY A 490 -6.49 4.91 -38.96
N ASP A 491 -6.36 5.82 -37.99
CA ASP A 491 -5.57 5.62 -36.77
C ASP A 491 -6.11 4.46 -35.92
N ILE A 492 -7.44 4.39 -35.73
CA ILE A 492 -8.11 3.30 -35.02
C ILE A 492 -7.78 1.95 -35.69
N THR A 493 -7.93 1.89 -37.01
CA THR A 493 -7.75 0.65 -37.79
C THR A 493 -6.28 0.21 -37.79
N SER A 494 -5.34 1.12 -38.07
CA SER A 494 -3.90 0.83 -38.10
C SER A 494 -3.38 0.33 -36.75
N ASN A 495 -3.75 0.98 -35.64
CA ASN A 495 -3.32 0.54 -34.31
C ASN A 495 -3.87 -0.85 -33.98
N THR A 496 -5.14 -1.11 -34.26
CA THR A 496 -5.77 -2.41 -33.98
C THR A 496 -5.14 -3.55 -34.78
N ILE A 497 -4.85 -3.32 -36.06
CA ILE A 497 -4.23 -4.30 -36.94
C ILE A 497 -2.79 -4.60 -36.48
N ASN A 498 -2.02 -3.59 -36.10
CA ASN A 498 -0.65 -3.79 -35.60
C ASN A 498 -0.66 -4.69 -34.35
N THR A 499 -1.57 -4.48 -33.41
CA THR A 499 -1.70 -5.30 -32.20
C THR A 499 -2.12 -6.75 -32.50
N LEU A 500 -2.99 -6.97 -33.49
CA LEU A 500 -3.46 -8.32 -33.87
C LEU A 500 -2.45 -9.14 -34.70
N ILE A 501 -1.49 -8.48 -35.34
CA ILE A 501 -0.44 -9.15 -36.13
C ILE A 501 0.66 -9.72 -35.22
N ASP A 502 0.90 -9.09 -34.06
CA ASP A 502 1.77 -9.63 -33.03
C ASP A 502 1.08 -10.82 -32.32
N LYS A 503 1.76 -11.97 -32.24
CA LYS A 503 1.13 -13.24 -31.82
C LYS A 503 1.15 -13.50 -30.31
N GLU A 504 1.61 -12.55 -29.51
CA GLU A 504 1.68 -12.66 -28.05
C GLU A 504 0.64 -11.76 -27.38
N ASP A 505 0.04 -12.25 -26.29
CA ASP A 505 -0.79 -11.42 -25.42
C ASP A 505 0.08 -10.28 -24.86
N HIS A 506 -0.16 -9.07 -25.35
CA HIS A 506 0.65 -7.92 -24.96
C HIS A 506 0.21 -7.43 -23.58
N ILE A 507 0.97 -7.81 -22.55
CA ILE A 507 0.96 -7.14 -21.25
C ILE A 507 1.99 -6.00 -21.32
N GLU A 508 1.56 -4.77 -21.12
CA GLU A 508 2.40 -3.58 -21.05
C GLU A 508 2.40 -3.04 -19.62
N ASP A 509 3.57 -2.89 -19.03
CA ASP A 509 3.73 -2.21 -17.75
C ASP A 509 3.84 -0.69 -17.98
N ILE A 510 2.82 0.05 -17.53
CA ILE A 510 2.73 1.51 -17.68
C ILE A 510 3.11 2.26 -16.40
N SER A 511 3.74 1.55 -15.45
CA SER A 511 4.07 2.09 -14.13
C SER A 511 5.03 3.27 -14.22
N ALA A 512 4.56 4.43 -13.76
CA ALA A 512 5.32 5.69 -13.82
C ALA A 512 5.02 6.57 -12.59
N ALA A 513 6.04 7.29 -12.13
CA ALA A 513 5.93 8.18 -10.98
C ALA A 513 4.87 9.29 -11.17
N ASP A 514 4.78 9.87 -12.37
CA ASP A 514 3.82 10.94 -12.71
C ASP A 514 2.36 10.52 -12.55
N ASN A 515 2.06 9.24 -12.80
CA ASN A 515 0.70 8.71 -12.77
C ASN A 515 0.35 8.04 -11.43
N ALA A 516 1.34 7.81 -10.56
CA ALA A 516 1.19 7.01 -9.34
C ALA A 516 0.15 7.58 -8.36
N LYS A 517 0.04 8.91 -8.22
CA LYS A 517 -0.93 9.51 -7.28
C LYS A 517 -2.38 9.35 -7.78
N SER A 518 -2.60 9.36 -9.09
CA SER A 518 -3.92 9.23 -9.70
C SER A 518 -4.35 7.78 -9.94
N ALA A 519 -3.41 6.85 -10.16
CA ALA A 519 -3.68 5.46 -10.54
C ALA A 519 -3.87 4.50 -9.36
N ASN A 520 -4.62 3.41 -9.55
CA ASN A 520 -4.73 2.31 -8.59
C ASN A 520 -3.50 1.38 -8.68
N GLY A 521 -3.34 0.45 -7.73
CA GLY A 521 -2.15 -0.39 -7.61
C GLY A 521 -0.95 0.33 -6.99
N VAL A 522 -1.19 1.35 -6.16
CA VAL A 522 -0.11 2.21 -5.66
C VAL A 522 0.00 2.17 -4.14
N VAL A 523 1.24 2.02 -3.67
CA VAL A 523 1.66 2.12 -2.28
C VAL A 523 2.63 3.31 -2.17
N PHE A 524 2.27 4.37 -1.44
CA PHE A 524 3.13 5.55 -1.39
C PHE A 524 3.22 6.24 -0.01
N GLU A 525 4.36 6.84 0.30
CA GLU A 525 4.58 7.59 1.55
C GLU A 525 4.29 6.76 2.83
N CYS A 526 4.51 5.45 2.77
CA CYS A 526 4.33 4.53 3.89
C CYS A 526 5.65 4.27 4.64
N VAL A 527 5.56 3.98 5.94
CA VAL A 527 6.74 3.73 6.78
C VAL A 527 6.60 2.41 7.52
N ASN A 528 7.59 1.54 7.38
CA ASN A 528 7.70 0.31 8.18
C ASN A 528 8.77 0.44 9.26
N ARG A 529 8.41 0.03 10.48
CA ARG A 529 9.27 -0.09 11.66
C ARG A 529 9.12 -1.44 12.38
N GLY A 530 8.21 -2.30 11.93
CA GLY A 530 8.03 -3.65 12.47
C GLY A 530 8.86 -4.69 11.70
N ASP A 531 9.53 -5.58 12.43
CA ASP A 531 10.39 -6.62 11.83
C ASP A 531 9.62 -7.60 10.95
N ILE A 532 10.24 -8.01 9.84
CA ILE A 532 9.62 -8.85 8.82
C ILE A 532 10.33 -10.20 8.75
N ASN A 533 9.55 -11.29 8.86
CA ASN A 533 10.06 -12.65 8.86
C ASN A 533 9.28 -13.50 7.84
N GLY A 534 9.96 -13.95 6.79
CA GLY A 534 9.37 -14.77 5.73
C GLY A 534 10.22 -16.00 5.40
N ASP A 535 9.64 -17.04 4.80
CA ASP A 535 10.47 -18.09 4.20
C ASP A 535 10.97 -17.70 2.81
N ILE A 536 10.14 -17.02 2.02
CA ILE A 536 10.39 -16.61 0.63
C ILE A 536 9.72 -15.27 0.36
N ASN A 537 10.37 -14.39 -0.41
CA ASN A 537 9.83 -13.09 -0.84
C ASN A 537 9.37 -12.22 0.34
N ALA A 538 10.33 -11.63 1.07
CA ALA A 538 9.99 -10.67 2.11
C ALA A 538 10.61 -9.29 1.84
N GLY A 539 9.80 -8.26 2.07
CA GLY A 539 10.20 -6.87 1.88
C GLY A 539 9.76 -5.95 3.02
N GLY A 540 10.51 -4.89 3.28
CA GLY A 540 10.11 -3.90 4.30
C GLY A 540 8.81 -3.17 3.97
N VAL A 541 8.44 -3.06 2.69
CA VAL A 541 7.18 -2.44 2.24
C VAL A 541 6.29 -3.48 1.56
N ALA A 542 6.77 -4.12 0.50
CA ALA A 542 6.02 -5.11 -0.27
C ALA A 542 6.71 -6.48 -0.21
N GLY A 543 6.01 -7.56 0.10
CA GLY A 543 6.59 -8.90 -0.04
C GLY A 543 6.89 -9.21 -1.51
N THR A 544 5.87 -9.03 -2.36
CA THR A 544 6.02 -9.14 -3.82
C THR A 544 5.23 -8.05 -4.57
N MET A 545 5.67 -7.73 -5.78
CA MET A 545 4.98 -6.88 -6.76
C MET A 545 4.74 -7.67 -8.04
N ASN A 546 3.57 -8.29 -8.16
CA ASN A 546 3.23 -9.18 -9.28
C ASN A 546 1.71 -9.42 -9.43
N ILE A 547 1.35 -10.15 -10.49
CA ILE A 547 0.00 -10.73 -10.64
C ILE A 547 -0.04 -12.04 -9.85
N GLU A 548 -1.19 -12.40 -9.27
CA GLU A 548 -1.36 -13.68 -8.57
C GLU A 548 -1.56 -14.84 -9.58
N TYR A 549 -0.79 -15.92 -9.43
CA TYR A 549 -0.63 -16.97 -10.46
C TYR A 549 -1.18 -18.38 -10.10
N ASP A 550 -1.97 -18.60 -9.03
CA ASP A 550 -2.54 -19.94 -8.69
C ASP A 550 -3.85 -19.78 -7.86
N VAL A 551 -4.96 -20.56 -7.97
CA VAL A 551 -5.30 -21.80 -8.70
C VAL A 551 -6.74 -21.67 -9.24
N ASN A 552 -6.92 -21.32 -10.53
CA ASN A 552 -7.90 -21.94 -11.41
C ASN A 552 -7.54 -21.61 -12.88
N PRO A 553 -7.17 -22.62 -13.70
CA PRO A 553 -7.11 -22.47 -15.16
C PRO A 553 -8.46 -22.16 -15.81
N GLU A 554 -9.55 -22.04 -15.04
CA GLU A 554 -10.87 -21.55 -15.46
C GLU A 554 -11.17 -20.10 -14.96
N TYR A 555 -10.19 -19.41 -14.35
CA TYR A 555 -10.17 -17.94 -14.25
C TYR A 555 -8.98 -17.31 -14.99
N ASP A 556 -8.17 -18.12 -15.70
CA ASP A 556 -7.76 -17.72 -17.04
C ASP A 556 -9.03 -17.27 -17.76
N LEU A 557 -8.98 -16.10 -18.41
CA LEU A 557 -10.07 -15.52 -19.20
C LEU A 557 -10.95 -16.62 -19.84
N ASP A 558 -12.08 -16.95 -19.21
CA ASP A 558 -13.04 -17.89 -19.76
C ASP A 558 -13.75 -17.21 -20.93
N LEU A 559 -13.17 -17.42 -22.11
CA LEU A 559 -13.62 -16.92 -23.40
C LEU A 559 -14.76 -17.76 -23.99
N SER A 560 -15.42 -18.61 -23.20
CA SER A 560 -16.51 -19.47 -23.72
C SER A 560 -17.87 -18.76 -23.86
N SER A 561 -17.95 -17.46 -23.58
CA SER A 561 -19.13 -16.64 -23.96
C SER A 561 -18.77 -15.56 -25.00
N ALA A 562 -18.58 -16.03 -26.22
CA ALA A 562 -18.68 -15.30 -27.49
C ALA A 562 -19.00 -13.78 -27.40
N THR A 563 -17.97 -12.91 -27.53
CA THR A 563 -17.96 -11.67 -28.37
C THR A 563 -16.72 -10.79 -28.22
N ASN A 564 -15.93 -10.87 -27.13
CA ASN A 564 -14.84 -9.90 -26.88
C ASN A 564 -13.44 -10.52 -26.96
N VAL A 565 -12.70 -10.23 -28.04
CA VAL A 565 -11.25 -10.51 -28.15
C VAL A 565 -10.48 -9.43 -27.38
N LYS A 566 -9.58 -9.84 -26.48
CA LYS A 566 -8.68 -8.96 -25.74
C LYS A 566 -7.50 -8.55 -26.64
N LEU A 567 -7.17 -7.26 -26.72
CA LEU A 567 -6.10 -6.73 -27.58
C LEU A 567 -4.80 -6.46 -26.80
N ARG A 568 -4.92 -5.76 -25.67
CA ARG A 568 -3.78 -5.35 -24.85
C ARG A 568 -4.19 -5.32 -23.38
N THR A 569 -3.25 -5.63 -22.51
CA THR A 569 -3.39 -5.47 -21.06
C THR A 569 -2.38 -4.44 -20.60
N THR A 570 -2.80 -3.39 -19.92
CA THR A 570 -1.87 -2.51 -19.21
C THR A 570 -1.90 -2.82 -17.73
N VAL A 571 -0.73 -2.84 -17.11
CA VAL A 571 -0.56 -3.09 -15.67
C VAL A 571 0.11 -1.89 -15.02
N ASN A 572 -0.39 -1.48 -13.86
CA ASN A 572 0.20 -0.42 -13.06
C ASN A 572 0.36 -0.89 -11.61
N VAL A 573 1.61 -1.03 -11.16
CA VAL A 573 1.94 -1.22 -9.75
C VAL A 573 3.13 -0.33 -9.37
N VAL A 574 2.95 0.52 -8.37
CA VAL A 574 3.98 1.49 -7.99
C VAL A 574 4.16 1.49 -6.48
N VAL A 575 5.42 1.34 -6.04
CA VAL A 575 5.83 1.59 -4.65
C VAL A 575 6.70 2.84 -4.65
N MET A 576 6.24 3.89 -3.98
CA MET A 576 6.84 5.22 -4.10
C MET A 576 7.06 5.93 -2.76
N ASN A 577 8.23 6.53 -2.55
CA ASN A 577 8.52 7.35 -1.37
C ASN A 577 8.25 6.61 -0.04
N CYS A 578 8.43 5.30 -0.02
CA CYS A 578 8.24 4.48 1.17
C CYS A 578 9.56 4.28 1.89
N ILE A 579 9.51 4.17 3.21
CA ILE A 579 10.70 4.07 4.06
C ILE A 579 10.61 2.81 4.91
N ASN A 580 11.67 2.00 4.91
CA ASN A 580 11.81 0.89 5.83
C ASN A 580 12.96 1.10 6.81
N TYR A 581 12.64 1.03 8.11
CA TYR A 581 13.61 1.04 9.21
C TYR A 581 13.79 -0.32 9.89
N ALA A 582 12.95 -1.31 9.57
CA ALA A 582 12.90 -2.58 10.28
C ALA A 582 13.81 -3.64 9.67
N ASP A 583 14.16 -4.65 10.46
CA ASP A 583 14.96 -5.78 10.01
C ASP A 583 14.09 -6.74 9.16
N ILE A 584 14.66 -7.26 8.08
CA ILE A 584 14.05 -8.26 7.19
C ILE A 584 14.88 -9.53 7.23
N THR A 585 14.25 -10.63 7.67
CA THR A 585 14.86 -11.96 7.68
C THR A 585 14.07 -12.89 6.79
N VAL A 586 14.76 -13.49 5.81
CA VAL A 586 14.22 -14.47 4.88
C VAL A 586 15.01 -15.77 4.99
N LYS A 587 14.30 -16.88 5.17
CA LYS A 587 14.96 -18.20 5.27
C LYS A 587 15.61 -18.63 3.96
N LYS A 588 14.89 -18.45 2.84
CA LYS A 588 15.30 -18.80 1.49
C LYS A 588 15.48 -17.54 0.65
N ASN A 589 14.81 -17.41 -0.49
CA ASN A 589 15.16 -16.43 -1.51
C ASN A 589 14.40 -15.11 -1.37
N CYS A 590 15.00 -14.04 -1.90
CA CYS A 590 14.39 -12.73 -2.11
C CYS A 590 14.10 -11.97 -0.81
N ALA A 591 15.15 -11.41 -0.22
CA ALA A 591 15.06 -10.47 0.91
C ALA A 591 15.31 -9.03 0.44
N GLY A 592 14.38 -8.12 0.66
CA GLY A 592 14.50 -6.73 0.23
C GLY A 592 14.22 -5.71 1.32
N GLY A 593 14.96 -4.60 1.33
CA GLY A 593 14.66 -3.48 2.22
C GLY A 593 13.29 -2.84 1.96
N ILE A 594 12.83 -2.83 0.71
CA ILE A 594 11.54 -2.31 0.27
C ILE A 594 10.68 -3.43 -0.30
N THR A 595 11.19 -4.18 -1.29
CA THR A 595 10.44 -5.26 -1.94
C THR A 595 11.22 -6.58 -1.96
N GLY A 596 10.61 -7.69 -1.57
CA GLY A 596 11.27 -8.99 -1.67
C GLY A 596 11.51 -9.36 -3.13
N LEU A 597 10.41 -9.53 -3.87
CA LEU A 597 10.40 -9.84 -5.30
C LEU A 597 9.59 -8.79 -6.07
N GLN A 598 10.21 -8.18 -7.08
CA GLN A 598 9.54 -7.27 -8.01
C GLN A 598 9.56 -7.88 -9.41
N GLU A 599 8.43 -8.44 -9.85
CA GLU A 599 8.26 -8.95 -11.22
C GLU A 599 7.75 -7.85 -12.14
N LEU A 600 6.89 -6.97 -11.62
CA LEU A 600 6.26 -5.87 -12.36
C LEU A 600 6.36 -4.57 -11.56
N GLY A 601 6.21 -3.46 -12.26
CA GLY A 601 6.01 -2.14 -11.71
C GLY A 601 7.26 -1.32 -11.43
N LEU A 602 7.06 -0.23 -10.71
CA LEU A 602 8.11 0.75 -10.41
C LEU A 602 8.31 0.88 -8.90
N VAL A 603 9.58 0.80 -8.46
CA VAL A 603 10.02 1.28 -7.14
C VAL A 603 10.72 2.61 -7.32
N TYR A 604 10.18 3.68 -6.72
CA TYR A 604 10.64 5.06 -6.92
C TYR A 604 10.84 5.78 -5.59
N GLY A 605 11.94 6.52 -5.40
CA GLY A 605 12.07 7.40 -4.23
C GLY A 605 12.11 6.68 -2.87
N CYS A 606 12.33 5.36 -2.85
CA CYS A 606 12.19 4.57 -1.63
C CYS A 606 13.50 4.49 -0.85
N GLU A 607 13.39 4.29 0.47
CA GLU A 607 14.54 4.35 1.39
C GLU A 607 14.62 3.11 2.30
N GLY A 608 15.75 2.40 2.26
CA GLY A 608 16.02 1.23 3.09
C GLY A 608 17.12 1.50 4.13
N TYR A 609 16.82 1.22 5.41
CA TYR A 609 17.75 1.41 6.53
C TYR A 609 17.93 0.19 7.45
N GLY A 610 17.02 -0.78 7.44
CA GLY A 610 17.13 -1.97 8.30
C GLY A 610 18.11 -3.02 7.78
N ASP A 611 18.41 -4.03 8.60
CA ASP A 611 19.21 -5.18 8.17
C ASP A 611 18.39 -6.06 7.21
N VAL A 612 18.99 -6.52 6.12
CA VAL A 612 18.35 -7.40 5.13
C VAL A 612 19.13 -8.69 5.04
N LYS A 613 18.54 -9.79 5.50
CA LYS A 613 19.20 -11.09 5.61
C LYS A 613 18.44 -12.19 4.89
N SER A 614 19.14 -12.88 4.00
CA SER A 614 18.77 -14.19 3.46
C SER A 614 19.65 -15.26 4.10
N GLU A 615 19.06 -16.15 4.91
CA GLU A 615 19.82 -17.11 5.73
C GLU A 615 20.48 -18.23 4.90
N THR A 616 19.69 -18.90 4.06
CA THR A 616 20.15 -20.04 3.25
C THR A 616 19.86 -19.89 1.78
N GLY A 617 19.19 -18.81 1.37
CA GLY A 617 18.82 -18.58 -0.01
C GLY A 617 19.57 -17.42 -0.65
N ASP A 618 19.13 -17.16 -1.87
CA ASP A 618 19.74 -16.23 -2.80
C ASP A 618 18.97 -14.92 -2.86
N TYR A 619 19.62 -13.89 -3.38
CA TYR A 619 19.04 -12.58 -3.68
C TYR A 619 18.65 -11.80 -2.42
N ALA A 620 19.59 -10.97 -1.94
CA ALA A 620 19.28 -9.95 -0.96
C ALA A 620 19.71 -8.58 -1.44
N GLY A 621 18.90 -7.56 -1.15
CA GLY A 621 19.31 -6.18 -1.38
C GLY A 621 18.58 -5.13 -0.59
N GLY A 622 19.23 -3.97 -0.47
CA GLY A 622 18.77 -2.89 0.40
C GLY A 622 17.49 -2.18 -0.07
N ILE A 623 17.10 -2.36 -1.34
CA ILE A 623 15.79 -1.95 -1.87
C ILE A 623 15.01 -3.18 -2.31
N ALA A 624 15.56 -4.01 -3.20
CA ALA A 624 14.90 -5.22 -3.68
C ALA A 624 15.72 -6.46 -3.39
N GLY A 625 15.09 -7.61 -3.13
CA GLY A 625 15.81 -8.89 -3.18
C GLY A 625 16.13 -9.23 -4.62
N LYS A 626 15.08 -9.41 -5.43
CA LYS A 626 15.14 -9.61 -6.87
C LYS A 626 14.20 -8.64 -7.57
N SER A 627 14.69 -7.95 -8.60
CA SER A 627 13.90 -7.05 -9.44
C SER A 627 14.06 -7.38 -10.92
N GLU A 628 12.96 -7.76 -11.56
CA GLU A 628 12.83 -7.97 -13.01
C GLU A 628 12.19 -6.77 -13.71
N SER A 629 11.94 -5.68 -12.98
CA SER A 629 11.38 -4.45 -13.52
C SER A 629 12.28 -3.24 -13.20
N SER A 630 11.70 -2.12 -12.77
CA SER A 630 12.41 -0.84 -12.65
C SER A 630 12.52 -0.37 -11.20
N ILE A 631 13.74 -0.03 -10.79
CA ILE A 631 14.05 0.70 -9.56
C ILE A 631 14.71 2.02 -9.94
N SER A 632 14.16 3.14 -9.48
CA SER A 632 14.82 4.43 -9.69
C SER A 632 14.77 5.34 -8.47
N ASP A 633 15.72 6.28 -8.42
CA ASP A 633 15.72 7.39 -7.45
C ASP A 633 15.64 6.89 -5.99
N SER A 634 16.21 5.73 -5.70
CA SER A 634 16.04 5.04 -4.42
C SER A 634 17.36 4.94 -3.66
N TYR A 635 17.26 4.84 -2.33
CA TYR A 635 18.36 5.07 -1.41
C TYR A 635 18.50 3.93 -0.40
N SER A 636 19.70 3.38 -0.25
CA SER A 636 19.94 2.34 0.75
C SER A 636 21.16 2.60 1.64
N LEU A 637 20.95 2.44 2.93
CA LEU A 637 21.99 2.33 3.96
C LEU A 637 21.92 0.97 4.68
N CYS A 638 21.37 -0.05 4.01
CA CYS A 638 21.14 -1.36 4.59
C CYS A 638 22.43 -2.16 4.76
N ASN A 639 22.47 -2.98 5.81
CA ASN A 639 23.36 -4.13 5.85
C ASN A 639 22.69 -5.28 5.08
N VAL A 640 23.42 -5.91 4.16
CA VAL A 640 22.88 -6.94 3.27
C VAL A 640 23.68 -8.23 3.42
N GLU A 641 22.99 -9.29 3.83
CA GLU A 641 23.55 -10.63 3.97
C GLU A 641 22.80 -11.63 3.06
N ALA A 642 23.52 -12.36 2.22
CA ALA A 642 22.95 -13.45 1.41
C ALA A 642 23.97 -14.57 1.17
N ALA A 643 23.46 -15.77 0.84
CA ALA A 643 24.30 -16.86 0.37
C ALA A 643 24.93 -16.54 -1.00
N ASN A 644 24.10 -16.13 -1.97
CA ASN A 644 24.52 -15.65 -3.29
C ASN A 644 23.71 -14.42 -3.71
N TYR A 645 24.23 -13.62 -4.64
CA TYR A 645 23.56 -12.47 -5.24
C TYR A 645 23.19 -11.40 -4.20
N ALA A 646 24.19 -10.80 -3.56
CA ALA A 646 23.99 -9.71 -2.60
C ALA A 646 24.29 -8.35 -3.25
N GLY A 647 23.34 -7.40 -3.18
CA GLY A 647 23.52 -6.06 -3.73
C GLY A 647 23.05 -4.95 -2.82
N GLY A 648 23.72 -3.81 -2.82
CA GLY A 648 23.29 -2.67 -1.99
C GLY A 648 21.91 -2.12 -2.36
N ILE A 649 21.55 -2.11 -3.64
CA ILE A 649 20.19 -1.81 -4.12
C ILE A 649 19.40 -3.10 -4.35
N SER A 650 19.94 -4.04 -5.13
CA SER A 650 19.25 -5.30 -5.41
C SER A 650 20.20 -6.47 -5.59
N GLY A 651 19.81 -7.66 -5.13
CA GLY A 651 20.55 -8.89 -5.41
C GLY A 651 20.65 -9.17 -6.91
N LEU A 652 19.49 -9.15 -7.60
CA LEU A 652 19.40 -9.15 -9.06
C LEU A 652 18.59 -7.93 -9.52
N GLY A 653 19.12 -7.18 -10.48
CA GLY A 653 18.43 -6.02 -11.07
C GLY A 653 18.22 -6.14 -12.57
N TYR A 654 17.10 -5.61 -13.06
CA TYR A 654 16.83 -5.41 -14.48
C TYR A 654 17.12 -3.95 -14.88
N THR A 655 16.20 -3.02 -14.60
CA THR A 655 16.44 -1.58 -14.81
C THR A 655 16.67 -0.89 -13.48
N VAL A 656 17.86 -0.30 -13.30
CA VAL A 656 18.24 0.37 -12.04
C VAL A 656 18.92 1.70 -12.36
N LYS A 657 18.28 2.80 -11.96
CA LYS A 657 18.72 4.16 -12.35
C LYS A 657 18.76 5.13 -11.18
N ASN A 658 19.74 6.03 -11.17
CA ASN A 658 19.82 7.13 -10.21
C ASN A 658 19.66 6.69 -8.73
N CYS A 659 20.15 5.50 -8.39
CA CYS A 659 20.07 4.97 -7.03
C CYS A 659 21.37 5.25 -6.27
N ILE A 660 21.25 5.47 -4.96
CA ILE A 660 22.39 5.77 -4.08
C ILE A 660 22.46 4.74 -2.95
N THR A 661 23.64 4.20 -2.70
CA THR A 661 23.80 3.10 -1.74
C THR A 661 25.11 3.17 -0.96
N ILE A 662 25.04 2.91 0.34
CA ILE A 662 26.19 2.79 1.24
C ILE A 662 26.04 1.49 2.03
N PRO A 663 26.25 0.33 1.38
CA PRO A 663 25.90 -0.94 1.99
C PRO A 663 27.07 -1.53 2.75
N ASP A 664 26.78 -2.27 3.82
CA ASP A 664 27.69 -3.31 4.32
C ASP A 664 27.24 -4.66 3.77
N ILE A 665 28.11 -5.33 3.00
CA ILE A 665 27.75 -6.56 2.29
C ILE A 665 28.53 -7.75 2.85
N THR A 666 27.76 -8.75 3.27
CA THR A 666 28.26 -10.07 3.67
C THR A 666 27.70 -11.12 2.71
N CYS A 667 28.57 -11.68 1.86
CA CYS A 667 28.20 -12.71 0.89
C CYS A 667 29.41 -13.60 0.58
N ASP A 668 29.31 -14.86 0.97
CA ASP A 668 30.36 -15.86 0.80
C ASP A 668 30.31 -16.55 -0.58
N GLY A 669 29.12 -16.58 -1.20
CA GLY A 669 28.91 -17.20 -2.51
C GLY A 669 29.17 -16.26 -3.70
N GLU A 670 28.43 -16.53 -4.77
CA GLU A 670 28.56 -15.90 -6.07
C GLU A 670 27.88 -14.52 -6.12
N ALA A 671 28.38 -13.65 -7.00
CA ALA A 671 27.79 -12.36 -7.37
C ALA A 671 27.50 -11.40 -6.20
N LYS A 672 28.36 -10.39 -6.02
CA LYS A 672 28.19 -9.37 -4.98
C LYS A 672 28.67 -8.01 -5.44
N GLY A 673 27.88 -6.97 -5.19
CA GLY A 673 28.24 -5.61 -5.61
C GLY A 673 27.53 -4.54 -4.81
N SER A 674 28.19 -3.40 -4.68
CA SER A 674 27.70 -2.29 -3.87
C SER A 674 26.41 -1.68 -4.39
N VAL A 675 26.07 -1.87 -5.67
CA VAL A 675 24.77 -1.54 -6.26
C VAL A 675 23.97 -2.81 -6.53
N LEU A 676 24.50 -3.74 -7.34
CA LEU A 676 23.84 -4.99 -7.68
C LEU A 676 24.73 -6.20 -7.43
N GLY A 677 24.12 -7.31 -6.98
CA GLY A 677 24.80 -8.61 -7.02
C GLY A 677 25.08 -9.00 -8.48
N ILE A 678 24.02 -9.07 -9.29
CA ILE A 678 24.09 -9.31 -10.73
C ILE A 678 23.02 -8.49 -11.48
N ASN A 679 23.22 -8.28 -12.78
CA ASN A 679 22.21 -7.67 -13.64
C ASN A 679 21.68 -8.65 -14.69
N ASN A 680 20.42 -8.48 -15.07
CA ASN A 680 19.84 -9.15 -16.22
C ASN A 680 20.14 -8.36 -17.51
N SER A 681 20.46 -9.06 -18.61
CA SER A 681 21.07 -8.47 -19.82
C SER A 681 20.13 -7.61 -20.66
N GLY A 682 18.82 -7.64 -20.39
CA GLY A 682 17.82 -6.85 -21.11
C GLY A 682 17.49 -5.48 -20.51
N GLY A 683 17.94 -5.18 -19.28
CA GLY A 683 17.56 -3.96 -18.57
C GLY A 683 18.61 -2.84 -18.64
N GLU A 684 18.22 -1.63 -18.25
CA GLU A 684 19.08 -0.45 -18.34
C GLU A 684 19.66 -0.05 -16.98
N LEU A 685 20.96 0.22 -16.95
CA LEU A 685 21.66 0.68 -15.75
C LEU A 685 22.27 2.04 -16.03
N ALA A 686 21.94 3.03 -15.20
CA ALA A 686 22.43 4.39 -15.38
C ALA A 686 22.59 5.14 -14.05
N ASP A 687 23.65 5.92 -13.91
CA ASP A 687 23.80 6.96 -12.87
C ASP A 687 23.65 6.48 -11.42
N ASN A 688 23.95 5.21 -11.14
CA ASN A 688 23.94 4.70 -9.76
C ASN A 688 25.26 5.02 -9.06
N LEU A 689 25.17 5.50 -7.83
CA LEU A 689 26.31 5.92 -7.01
C LEU A 689 26.43 5.06 -5.76
N PHE A 690 27.66 4.73 -5.36
CA PHE A 690 27.87 3.99 -4.14
C PHE A 690 29.11 4.42 -3.35
N VAL A 691 29.07 4.21 -2.04
CA VAL A 691 30.23 4.33 -1.14
C VAL A 691 30.50 2.95 -0.53
N ASN A 692 31.62 2.33 -0.93
CA ASN A 692 32.05 1.05 -0.38
C ASN A 692 33.55 0.85 -0.71
N ASP A 693 34.35 0.45 0.27
CA ASP A 693 35.80 0.22 0.09
C ASP A 693 36.15 -1.24 -0.23
N LYS A 694 35.18 -2.15 -0.09
CA LYS A 694 35.36 -3.60 -0.20
C LYS A 694 34.95 -4.13 -1.57
N TYR A 695 33.86 -3.63 -2.15
CA TYR A 695 33.30 -4.14 -3.41
C TYR A 695 33.01 -3.06 -4.45
N GLY A 696 33.24 -3.40 -5.73
CA GLY A 696 32.76 -2.63 -6.87
C GLY A 696 31.23 -2.64 -7.01
N GLY A 697 30.70 -1.91 -7.99
CA GLY A 697 29.26 -1.65 -8.11
C GLY A 697 28.39 -2.85 -8.47
N ILE A 698 28.78 -3.65 -9.47
CA ILE A 698 27.98 -4.77 -10.01
C ILE A 698 28.90 -5.98 -10.14
N ASP A 699 28.59 -7.08 -9.45
CA ASP A 699 29.46 -8.26 -9.38
C ASP A 699 30.93 -7.89 -9.14
N ASN A 700 31.14 -7.00 -8.18
CA ASN A 700 32.44 -6.46 -7.79
C ASN A 700 33.18 -5.67 -8.90
N ILE A 701 32.47 -5.16 -9.91
CA ILE A 701 33.00 -4.35 -11.00
C ILE A 701 32.28 -2.99 -11.04
N SER A 702 33.05 -1.91 -11.13
CA SER A 702 32.52 -0.56 -11.29
C SER A 702 32.46 -0.17 -12.77
N TYR A 703 31.29 0.24 -13.24
CA TYR A 703 31.04 0.59 -14.64
C TYR A 703 30.69 2.07 -14.73
N ARG A 704 31.51 2.83 -15.46
CA ARG A 704 31.28 4.25 -15.70
C ARG A 704 29.90 4.52 -16.31
N GLY A 705 29.19 5.52 -15.78
CA GLY A 705 27.84 5.90 -16.14
C GLY A 705 26.75 4.93 -15.70
N LYS A 706 27.09 3.80 -15.08
CA LYS A 706 26.13 2.76 -14.66
C LYS A 706 26.15 2.52 -13.16
N ALA A 707 27.34 2.33 -12.59
CA ALA A 707 27.57 2.10 -11.16
C ALA A 707 28.96 2.65 -10.79
N GLU A 708 28.98 3.83 -10.20
CA GLU A 708 30.20 4.59 -9.91
C GLU A 708 30.46 4.71 -8.40
N GLN A 709 31.70 4.44 -8.01
CA GLN A 709 32.16 4.65 -6.65
C GLN A 709 32.41 6.14 -6.43
N VAL A 710 31.86 6.67 -5.35
CA VAL A 710 32.05 8.06 -4.90
C VAL A 710 32.41 8.09 -3.42
N THR A 711 32.72 9.27 -2.88
CA THR A 711 32.92 9.44 -1.44
C THR A 711 31.61 9.81 -0.75
N TYR A 712 31.53 9.58 0.57
CA TYR A 712 30.40 10.02 1.37
C TYR A 712 30.19 11.53 1.28
N GLU A 713 31.27 12.31 1.33
CA GLU A 713 31.20 13.77 1.22
C GLU A 713 30.63 14.23 -0.12
N TYR A 714 30.90 13.50 -1.21
CA TYR A 714 30.30 13.78 -2.51
C TYR A 714 28.78 13.52 -2.47
N ILE A 715 28.34 12.37 -1.94
CA ILE A 715 26.90 12.08 -1.79
C ILE A 715 26.24 13.21 -1.00
N MET A 716 26.79 13.57 0.16
CA MET A 716 26.23 14.62 1.01
C MET A 716 26.26 16.04 0.39
N SER A 717 27.00 16.23 -0.70
CA SER A 717 27.02 17.48 -1.47
C SER A 717 25.91 17.56 -2.53
N LEU A 718 25.28 16.43 -2.87
CA LEU A 718 24.17 16.38 -3.82
C LEU A 718 22.91 17.01 -3.21
N GLU A 719 22.06 17.54 -4.08
CA GLU A 719 20.75 18.07 -3.67
C GLU A 719 19.80 16.92 -3.29
N ALA A 720 18.91 17.17 -2.33
CA ALA A 720 17.81 16.27 -1.96
C ALA A 720 18.19 14.86 -1.45
N ILE A 721 19.37 14.70 -0.83
CA ILE A 721 19.72 13.45 -0.13
C ILE A 721 18.82 13.22 1.09
N PRO A 722 18.27 12.01 1.29
CA PRO A 722 17.44 11.69 2.44
C PRO A 722 18.11 11.96 3.80
N GLU A 723 17.30 12.40 4.77
CA GLU A 723 17.79 12.70 6.13
C GLU A 723 18.47 11.48 6.78
N GLY A 724 18.01 10.26 6.44
CA GLY A 724 18.57 9.02 6.95
C GLY A 724 20.06 8.82 6.65
N PHE A 725 20.62 9.46 5.61
CA PHE A 725 22.05 9.35 5.26
C PHE A 725 22.96 10.19 6.18
N ASN A 726 22.40 11.12 6.96
CA ASN A 726 23.17 11.92 7.93
C ASN A 726 23.56 11.14 9.19
N GLN A 727 22.96 9.96 9.40
CA GLN A 727 23.04 9.22 10.65
C GLN A 727 23.13 7.72 10.41
N VAL A 728 23.89 7.03 11.25
CA VAL A 728 23.89 5.58 11.34
C VAL A 728 23.18 5.14 12.63
N VAL A 729 22.51 4.00 12.56
CA VAL A 729 21.79 3.40 13.68
C VAL A 729 22.65 2.30 14.28
N ILE A 730 22.90 2.43 15.59
CA ILE A 730 23.54 1.42 16.42
C ILE A 730 22.45 0.68 17.17
N THR A 731 22.39 -0.64 17.04
CA THR A 731 21.44 -1.47 17.79
C THR A 731 22.21 -2.31 18.80
N PHE A 732 21.82 -2.22 20.08
CA PHE A 732 22.42 -3.00 21.15
C PHE A 732 21.56 -4.23 21.43
N LYS A 733 22.11 -5.44 21.27
CA LYS A 733 21.38 -6.71 21.51
C LYS A 733 22.03 -7.52 22.64
N ALA A 734 21.24 -8.33 23.34
CA ALA A 734 21.71 -9.36 24.26
C ALA A 734 20.81 -10.59 24.13
N ASP A 735 21.39 -11.77 23.86
CA ASP A 735 20.64 -13.00 23.56
C ASP A 735 19.52 -12.76 22.51
N SER A 736 19.87 -12.10 21.40
CA SER A 736 18.95 -11.71 20.31
C SER A 736 17.83 -10.73 20.70
N LYS A 737 17.77 -10.25 21.94
CA LYS A 737 16.84 -9.20 22.38
C LYS A 737 17.47 -7.82 22.23
N VAL A 738 16.78 -6.91 21.55
CA VAL A 738 17.18 -5.49 21.46
C VAL A 738 17.03 -4.82 22.83
N LEU A 739 18.13 -4.28 23.35
CA LEU A 739 18.19 -3.49 24.59
C LEU A 739 17.93 -2.00 24.35
N GLY A 740 18.17 -1.54 23.13
CA GLY A 740 17.95 -0.17 22.69
C GLY A 740 18.71 0.12 21.39
N SER A 741 18.45 1.28 20.80
CA SER A 741 19.20 1.77 19.65
C SER A 741 19.63 3.22 19.85
N LYS A 742 20.67 3.63 19.12
CA LYS A 742 21.22 4.98 19.17
C LYS A 742 21.55 5.45 17.76
N LYS A 743 21.05 6.63 17.41
CA LYS A 743 21.45 7.32 16.18
C LYS A 743 22.67 8.18 16.45
N ILE A 744 23.71 8.02 15.64
CA ILE A 744 24.92 8.86 15.70
C ILE A 744 25.21 9.39 14.29
N PRO A 745 25.88 10.55 14.16
CA PRO A 745 26.33 11.03 12.86
C PRO A 745 27.21 9.99 12.16
N TYR A 746 27.12 9.91 10.82
CA TYR A 746 28.02 9.08 10.03
C TYR A 746 29.49 9.39 10.35
N ASN A 747 30.33 8.34 10.41
CA ASN A 747 31.76 8.43 10.74
C ASN A 747 32.06 8.93 12.18
N SER A 748 31.06 8.89 13.08
CA SER A 748 31.24 9.12 14.52
C SER A 748 31.53 7.80 15.26
N SER A 749 32.04 7.88 16.49
CA SER A 749 32.30 6.72 17.36
C SER A 749 31.43 6.71 18.61
N LEU A 750 31.24 5.53 19.20
CA LEU A 750 30.59 5.36 20.51
C LEU A 750 31.54 5.67 21.67
N ARG A 751 30.97 6.17 22.76
CA ARG A 751 31.64 6.36 24.06
C ARG A 751 31.04 5.38 25.07
N GLU A 752 31.75 5.08 26.15
CA GLU A 752 31.27 4.14 27.20
C GLU A 752 29.87 4.48 27.73
N LYS A 753 29.55 5.76 27.92
CA LYS A 753 28.22 6.22 28.38
C LYS A 753 27.08 5.98 27.38
N ASP A 754 27.41 5.67 26.13
CA ASP A 754 26.44 5.48 25.07
C ASP A 754 25.87 4.05 25.07
N PHE A 755 26.50 3.11 25.80
CA PHE A 755 26.07 1.72 25.92
C PHE A 755 24.97 1.55 26.99
N PRO A 756 23.92 0.75 26.70
CA PRO A 756 22.87 0.47 27.68
C PRO A 756 23.31 -0.53 28.74
N TYR A 757 22.50 -0.63 29.80
CA TYR A 757 22.69 -1.63 30.85
C TYR A 757 22.55 -3.05 30.30
N ILE A 758 23.48 -3.94 30.68
CA ILE A 758 23.48 -5.34 30.27
C ILE A 758 22.61 -6.17 31.23
N PRO A 759 21.58 -6.89 30.74
CA PRO A 759 20.82 -7.83 31.57
C PRO A 759 21.72 -8.88 32.22
N ALA A 760 21.48 -9.20 33.49
CA ALA A 760 22.19 -10.29 34.15
C ALA A 760 21.68 -11.65 33.63
N LYS A 761 22.60 -12.58 33.38
CA LYS A 761 22.30 -13.96 32.99
C LYS A 761 22.88 -14.91 34.04
N ASP A 762 22.05 -15.83 34.53
CA ASP A 762 22.48 -16.73 35.59
C ASP A 762 23.67 -17.59 35.13
N GLY A 763 24.64 -17.77 36.01
CA GLY A 763 25.87 -18.50 35.70
C GLY A 763 26.88 -17.78 34.78
N CYS A 764 26.60 -16.56 34.31
CA CYS A 764 27.51 -15.82 33.42
C CYS A 764 27.92 -14.43 33.97
N TYR A 765 29.06 -13.93 33.51
CA TYR A 765 29.38 -12.50 33.47
C TYR A 765 29.19 -11.98 32.04
N ALA A 766 29.03 -10.68 31.89
CA ALA A 766 28.66 -10.07 30.62
C ALA A 766 29.43 -8.77 30.39
N GLN A 767 29.84 -8.54 29.14
CA GLN A 767 30.53 -7.31 28.73
C GLN A 767 30.13 -6.92 27.30
N TRP A 768 30.31 -5.65 26.97
CA TRP A 768 30.23 -5.18 25.58
C TRP A 768 31.57 -5.46 24.86
N PRO A 769 31.56 -5.72 23.54
CA PRO A 769 32.79 -5.94 22.77
C PRO A 769 33.74 -4.75 22.92
N SER A 770 34.99 -5.04 23.28
CA SER A 770 35.99 -4.00 23.61
C SER A 770 36.38 -3.11 22.42
N ASP A 771 36.23 -3.60 21.19
CA ASP A 771 36.50 -2.89 19.93
C ASP A 771 35.36 -1.96 19.47
N ALA A 772 34.21 -2.02 20.16
CA ALA A 772 33.06 -1.18 19.85
C ALA A 772 33.23 0.30 20.25
N ILE A 773 34.22 0.61 21.09
CA ILE A 773 34.52 1.96 21.57
C ILE A 773 35.58 2.60 20.67
N GLN A 774 35.40 3.89 20.32
CA GLN A 774 36.37 4.70 19.53
C GLN A 774 36.63 4.26 18.07
N THR A 775 35.94 3.24 17.57
CA THR A 775 35.95 2.91 16.14
C THR A 775 34.95 3.82 15.39
N PRO A 776 35.33 4.53 14.32
CA PRO A 776 34.38 5.28 13.49
C PRO A 776 33.38 4.34 12.84
N ILE A 777 32.10 4.72 12.87
CA ILE A 777 31.00 3.88 12.39
C ILE A 777 30.40 4.52 11.15
N THR A 778 30.49 3.80 10.04
CA THR A 778 30.10 4.25 8.70
C THR A 778 28.95 3.44 8.11
N HIS A 779 28.37 2.54 8.89
CA HIS A 779 27.23 1.72 8.51
C HIS A 779 26.38 1.43 9.75
N ASN A 780 25.15 0.97 9.56
CA ASN A 780 24.34 0.53 10.69
C ASN A 780 25.03 -0.68 11.35
N LYS A 781 25.05 -0.73 12.68
CA LYS A 781 25.83 -1.75 13.40
C LYS A 781 25.05 -2.33 14.56
N VAL A 782 24.95 -3.66 14.59
CA VAL A 782 24.51 -4.40 15.76
C VAL A 782 25.72 -4.68 16.65
N ILE A 783 25.61 -4.34 17.93
CA ILE A 783 26.59 -4.68 18.95
C ILE A 783 25.90 -5.62 19.93
N GLU A 784 26.43 -6.83 20.06
CA GLU A 784 25.88 -7.85 20.95
C GLU A 784 26.69 -7.98 22.23
N VAL A 785 26.00 -8.23 23.34
CA VAL A 785 26.63 -8.56 24.62
C VAL A 785 27.33 -9.90 24.54
N GLU A 786 28.57 -9.95 25.02
CA GLU A 786 29.33 -11.19 25.20
C GLU A 786 29.03 -11.76 26.60
N TYR A 787 28.32 -12.89 26.65
CA TYR A 787 28.12 -13.64 27.89
C TYR A 787 29.16 -14.75 28.03
N HIS A 788 29.88 -14.74 29.14
CA HIS A 788 30.89 -15.73 29.46
C HIS A 788 30.49 -16.47 30.75
N TYR A 789 30.53 -17.80 30.73
CA TYR A 789 30.27 -18.58 31.93
C TYR A 789 31.29 -18.26 33.01
N TRP A 790 30.82 -18.12 34.24
CA TRP A 790 31.70 -18.09 35.38
C TRP A 790 32.42 -19.44 35.48
N VAL A 791 33.74 -19.39 35.64
CA VAL A 791 34.51 -20.55 36.06
C VAL A 791 34.20 -20.79 37.53
N GLU A 792 33.57 -21.92 37.87
CA GLU A 792 33.11 -22.22 39.24
C GLU A 792 34.23 -22.66 40.19
N SER A 793 35.35 -23.12 39.62
CA SER A 793 36.54 -23.46 40.40
C SER A 793 37.82 -23.30 39.61
N ILE A 794 38.86 -22.81 40.28
CA ILE A 794 40.20 -22.73 39.71
C ILE A 794 41.11 -23.69 40.46
N ALA A 795 41.75 -24.58 39.73
CA ALA A 795 42.77 -25.46 40.27
C ALA A 795 44.11 -24.75 40.30
N GLY A 796 44.82 -24.83 41.43
CA GLY A 796 46.18 -24.35 41.53
C GLY A 796 47.16 -25.20 40.72
N ASN A 797 48.26 -24.58 40.32
CA ASN A 797 49.29 -25.15 39.46
C ASN A 797 50.11 -26.31 40.07
N ILE A 798 50.08 -26.51 41.40
CA ILE A 798 50.82 -27.59 42.09
C ILE A 798 49.91 -28.82 42.29
N LYS A 799 50.41 -29.99 41.88
CA LYS A 799 49.66 -31.26 41.89
C LYS A 799 50.31 -32.30 42.82
N SER A 800 49.49 -33.23 43.31
CA SER A 800 49.91 -34.43 44.02
C SER A 800 50.57 -35.45 43.08
N SER A 801 51.16 -36.49 43.66
CA SER A 801 51.73 -37.64 42.93
C SER A 801 50.71 -38.37 42.04
N ASN A 802 49.42 -38.28 42.35
CA ASN A 802 48.32 -38.86 41.54
C ASN A 802 47.76 -37.87 40.50
N ASN A 803 48.51 -36.80 40.19
CA ASN A 803 48.16 -35.77 39.21
C ASN A 803 46.86 -34.98 39.53
N LYS A 804 46.44 -34.96 40.81
CA LYS A 804 45.32 -34.14 41.31
C LYS A 804 45.86 -32.83 41.88
N SER A 805 45.23 -31.68 41.57
CA SER A 805 45.66 -30.39 42.16
C SER A 805 45.58 -30.44 43.68
N LEU A 806 46.59 -29.91 44.36
CA LEU A 806 46.62 -29.90 45.83
C LEU A 806 45.60 -28.92 46.42
N PHE A 807 45.25 -27.88 45.67
CA PHE A 807 44.38 -26.83 46.11
C PHE A 807 43.51 -26.31 44.97
N LEU A 808 42.23 -26.18 45.21
CA LEU A 808 41.30 -25.51 44.32
C LEU A 808 40.55 -24.45 45.12
N VAL A 809 40.16 -23.38 44.45
CA VAL A 809 39.22 -22.40 45.02
C VAL A 809 37.92 -22.49 44.28
N GLU A 810 36.83 -22.46 45.04
CA GLU A 810 35.46 -22.40 44.54
C GLU A 810 34.96 -20.95 44.60
N GLY A 811 34.23 -20.54 43.56
CA GLY A 811 33.69 -19.19 43.41
C GLY A 811 33.37 -18.86 41.96
N ARG A 812 32.97 -17.62 41.68
CA ARG A 812 32.63 -17.17 40.32
C ARG A 812 33.79 -16.44 39.66
N PHE A 813 34.63 -17.12 38.89
CA PHE A 813 35.87 -16.57 38.33
C PHE A 813 35.77 -16.24 36.85
N TYR A 814 36.53 -15.24 36.41
CA TYR A 814 36.62 -14.87 35.00
C TYR A 814 37.32 -15.99 34.22
N GLY A 815 37.05 -16.07 32.91
CA GLY A 815 37.54 -17.18 32.08
C GLY A 815 39.05 -17.24 31.95
N ASP A 816 39.72 -16.11 32.16
CA ASP A 816 41.17 -15.91 32.11
C ASP A 816 41.83 -15.90 33.50
N ASP A 817 41.07 -16.11 34.57
CA ASP A 817 41.63 -16.20 35.93
C ASP A 817 42.44 -17.50 36.08
N GLU A 818 43.73 -17.37 36.40
CA GLU A 818 44.64 -18.48 36.70
C GLU A 818 45.17 -18.40 38.14
N MET A 819 45.29 -19.55 38.82
CA MET A 819 45.86 -19.61 40.16
C MET A 819 47.35 -19.99 40.13
N VAL A 820 48.16 -19.10 40.68
CA VAL A 820 49.58 -19.33 40.91
C VAL A 820 49.82 -19.58 42.39
N MET A 821 50.38 -20.74 42.72
CA MET A 821 50.81 -21.08 44.07
C MET A 821 52.33 -20.97 44.23
N GLY A 822 52.76 -20.53 45.42
CA GLY A 822 54.14 -20.33 45.81
C GLY A 822 54.42 -20.85 47.23
N GLN A 823 55.70 -20.94 47.60
CA GLN A 823 56.09 -21.34 48.96
C GLN A 823 55.71 -20.24 49.96
N CYS A 824 55.17 -20.63 51.11
CA CYS A 824 54.87 -19.72 52.21
C CYS A 824 55.67 -20.07 53.48
N ASP A 825 55.71 -19.11 54.41
CA ASP A 825 56.38 -19.28 55.71
C ASP A 825 55.49 -20.06 56.69
N ILE A 826 55.95 -21.25 57.08
CA ILE A 826 55.25 -22.18 57.99
C ILE A 826 55.59 -21.97 59.48
N SER A 827 56.32 -20.90 59.82
CA SER A 827 56.70 -20.60 61.20
C SER A 827 55.46 -20.46 62.10
N GLY A 828 55.47 -21.15 63.24
CA GLY A 828 54.35 -21.14 64.20
C GLY A 828 53.30 -22.24 63.99
N LEU A 829 53.39 -23.06 62.94
CA LEU A 829 52.58 -24.27 62.82
C LEU A 829 53.19 -25.43 63.63
N HIS A 830 52.36 -26.13 64.38
CA HIS A 830 52.75 -27.30 65.16
C HIS A 830 51.99 -28.55 64.68
N GLY A 831 52.72 -29.55 64.19
CA GLY A 831 52.15 -30.79 63.67
C GLY A 831 52.89 -31.30 62.44
N ASN A 832 52.39 -32.38 61.83
CA ASN A 832 52.92 -32.89 60.57
C ASN A 832 52.25 -32.13 59.41
N VAL A 833 52.90 -31.06 58.93
CA VAL A 833 52.44 -30.29 57.76
C VAL A 833 52.64 -31.14 56.51
N GLU A 834 51.56 -31.52 55.84
CA GLU A 834 51.63 -32.24 54.57
C GLU A 834 52.11 -31.32 53.45
N TYR A 835 51.52 -30.13 53.36
CA TYR A 835 51.90 -29.07 52.43
C TYR A 835 51.36 -27.72 52.90
N ALA A 836 52.02 -26.64 52.49
CA ALA A 836 51.63 -25.27 52.75
C ALA A 836 52.05 -24.37 51.58
N TYR A 837 51.15 -23.49 51.14
CA TYR A 837 51.39 -22.61 50.00
C TYR A 837 50.76 -21.22 50.20
N SER A 838 51.40 -20.22 49.62
CA SER A 838 50.80 -18.94 49.28
C SER A 838 50.09 -19.08 47.93
N TRP A 839 49.05 -18.30 47.68
CA TRP A 839 48.37 -18.34 46.38
C TRP A 839 47.81 -16.98 45.98
N GLN A 840 47.77 -16.74 44.67
CA GLN A 840 47.19 -15.55 44.06
C GLN A 840 46.45 -15.93 42.77
N LEU A 841 45.44 -15.14 42.42
CA LEU A 841 44.81 -15.21 41.10
C LEU A 841 45.41 -14.14 40.19
N GLN A 842 45.71 -14.50 38.96
CA GLN A 842 46.14 -13.60 37.89
C GLN A 842 45.07 -13.61 36.80
N GLY A 843 44.65 -12.44 36.34
CA GLY A 843 43.63 -12.27 35.31
C GLY A 843 43.54 -10.79 34.89
N SER A 844 42.83 -10.51 33.81
CA SER A 844 42.60 -9.15 33.30
C SER A 844 41.62 -8.34 34.15
N HIS A 845 40.88 -9.00 35.04
CA HIS A 845 39.86 -8.41 35.90
C HIS A 845 40.27 -8.46 37.38
N ASN A 846 40.07 -7.35 38.10
CA ASN A 846 40.33 -7.31 39.54
C ASN A 846 39.14 -7.85 40.32
N LYS A 847 39.37 -8.87 41.16
CA LYS A 847 38.34 -9.46 42.03
C LYS A 847 38.61 -9.15 43.51
N ALA A 848 37.73 -8.39 44.13
CA ALA A 848 37.76 -8.14 45.57
C ALA A 848 36.78 -9.07 46.29
N VAL A 849 37.28 -10.20 46.81
CA VAL A 849 36.50 -11.10 47.68
C VAL A 849 37.15 -11.15 49.05
N ASN A 850 36.35 -11.19 50.12
CA ASN A 850 36.89 -11.28 51.48
C ASN A 850 37.36 -12.71 51.81
N THR A 851 36.52 -13.72 51.53
CA THR A 851 36.77 -15.14 51.80
C THR A 851 36.45 -16.00 50.57
N VAL A 852 37.06 -17.18 50.48
CA VAL A 852 36.80 -18.19 49.46
C VAL A 852 36.69 -19.58 50.09
N ILE A 853 35.99 -20.49 49.42
CA ILE A 853 35.97 -21.90 49.79
C ILE A 853 37.13 -22.59 49.09
N GLY A 854 38.11 -23.01 49.88
CA GLY A 854 39.24 -23.80 49.43
C GLY A 854 38.95 -25.30 49.49
N HIS A 855 39.33 -26.04 48.46
CA HIS A 855 39.31 -27.50 48.40
C HIS A 855 40.75 -28.00 48.49
N PHE A 856 41.08 -28.70 49.57
CA PHE A 856 42.44 -29.14 49.88
C PHE A 856 42.53 -30.65 49.71
N TYR A 857 43.43 -31.12 48.84
CA TYR A 857 43.56 -32.53 48.52
C TYR A 857 44.11 -33.32 49.72
N ILE A 858 43.47 -34.43 50.06
CA ILE A 858 43.93 -35.30 51.15
C ILE A 858 45.04 -36.20 50.60
N THR A 859 46.28 -36.04 51.07
CA THR A 859 47.39 -36.91 50.65
C THR A 859 47.55 -38.13 51.54
N ASP A 860 47.21 -38.04 52.84
CA ASP A 860 47.16 -39.17 53.78
C ASP A 860 45.75 -39.35 54.41
N THR A 861 45.19 -40.56 54.26
CA THR A 861 43.87 -40.95 54.78
C THR A 861 43.92 -41.76 56.09
N SER A 862 45.11 -42.04 56.64
CA SER A 862 45.30 -42.86 57.85
C SER A 862 44.92 -42.15 59.17
N GLY A 863 44.42 -40.92 59.08
CA GLY A 863 44.23 -39.98 60.19
C GLY A 863 43.16 -38.92 59.93
N SER A 864 43.17 -37.87 60.74
CA SER A 864 42.37 -36.66 60.52
C SER A 864 43.24 -35.55 59.93
N ASN A 865 42.70 -34.81 58.97
CA ASN A 865 43.38 -33.69 58.33
C ASN A 865 42.75 -32.36 58.78
N GLU A 866 43.58 -31.36 59.05
CA GLU A 866 43.17 -30.01 59.45
C GLU A 866 43.70 -28.98 58.46
N VAL A 867 42.88 -27.97 58.15
CA VAL A 867 43.29 -26.81 57.35
C VAL A 867 43.55 -25.63 58.28
N TRP A 868 44.67 -24.96 58.07
CA TRP A 868 45.04 -23.72 58.75
C TRP A 868 45.28 -22.64 57.70
N TYR A 869 44.94 -21.39 57.99
CA TYR A 869 45.27 -20.23 57.16
C TYR A 869 45.97 -19.16 57.99
N ARG A 870 46.72 -18.28 57.33
CA ARG A 870 47.39 -17.15 57.96
C ARG A 870 46.47 -15.94 57.97
N ASP A 871 46.16 -15.44 59.16
CA ASP A 871 45.36 -14.24 59.35
C ASP A 871 46.16 -12.99 58.93
N LYS A 872 45.55 -12.12 58.12
CA LYS A 872 46.20 -10.94 57.55
C LYS A 872 46.49 -9.85 58.59
N ASP A 873 45.74 -9.80 59.70
CA ASP A 873 45.82 -8.70 60.66
C ASP A 873 46.89 -8.93 61.73
N ASN A 874 47.07 -10.18 62.17
CA ASN A 874 47.99 -10.56 63.24
C ASN A 874 49.10 -11.53 62.79
N ASN A 875 49.09 -11.93 61.52
CA ASN A 875 50.05 -12.83 60.89
C ASN A 875 50.17 -14.22 61.55
N ALA A 876 49.19 -14.62 62.36
CA ALA A 876 49.14 -15.89 63.07
C ALA A 876 48.36 -16.95 62.28
N TRP A 877 48.68 -18.22 62.54
CA TRP A 877 47.96 -19.36 61.96
C TRP A 877 46.66 -19.62 62.71
N VAL A 878 45.55 -19.63 61.97
CA VAL A 878 44.21 -19.86 62.49
C VAL A 878 43.64 -21.14 61.87
N LYS A 879 43.09 -22.02 62.71
CA LYS A 879 42.47 -23.26 62.26
C LYS A 879 41.12 -22.95 61.59
N ALA A 880 40.93 -23.43 60.36
CA ALA A 880 39.65 -23.33 59.66
C ALA A 880 38.71 -24.47 60.05
N GLY A 881 37.40 -24.20 59.99
CA GLY A 881 36.38 -25.24 60.03
C GLY A 881 36.40 -26.03 58.72
N THR A 882 36.49 -27.36 58.81
CA THR A 882 36.64 -28.24 57.65
C THR A 882 35.45 -29.17 57.46
N ASN A 883 35.00 -29.35 56.22
CA ASN A 883 34.03 -30.37 55.83
C ASN A 883 34.68 -31.40 54.90
N LYS A 884 34.16 -32.64 54.89
CA LYS A 884 34.65 -33.68 53.95
C LYS A 884 33.96 -33.54 52.60
N ASN A 885 34.74 -33.56 51.51
CA ASN A 885 34.25 -33.52 50.13
C ASN A 885 35.04 -34.52 49.26
N GLY A 886 34.64 -35.79 49.29
CA GLY A 886 35.31 -36.84 48.52
C GLY A 886 36.80 -37.01 48.87
N SER A 887 37.69 -36.81 47.88
CA SER A 887 39.14 -36.83 48.06
C SER A 887 39.73 -35.52 48.60
N TYR A 888 38.88 -34.51 48.84
CA TYR A 888 39.26 -33.19 49.35
C TYR A 888 38.61 -32.94 50.72
N ILE A 889 39.20 -32.03 51.48
CA ILE A 889 38.51 -31.32 52.57
C ILE A 889 38.25 -29.89 52.14
N THR A 890 37.09 -29.35 52.47
CA THR A 890 36.75 -27.96 52.16
C THR A 890 36.86 -27.09 53.40
N ALA A 891 37.37 -25.87 53.24
CA ALA A 891 37.42 -24.87 54.30
C ALA A 891 37.28 -23.46 53.73
N GLU A 892 36.56 -22.60 54.44
CA GLU A 892 36.49 -21.17 54.13
C GLU A 892 37.74 -20.47 54.66
N ILE A 893 38.50 -19.81 53.79
CA ILE A 893 39.72 -19.08 54.12
C ILE A 893 39.71 -17.67 53.51
N PRO A 894 40.42 -16.68 54.09
CA PRO A 894 40.52 -15.36 53.49
C PRO A 894 41.13 -15.41 52.08
N TYR A 895 40.67 -14.53 51.19
CA TYR A 895 41.14 -14.48 49.81
C TYR A 895 42.65 -14.19 49.76
N GLN A 896 43.41 -15.02 49.03
CA GLN A 896 44.88 -14.99 48.93
C GLN A 896 45.63 -15.13 50.28
N ALA A 897 45.01 -15.74 51.31
CA ALA A 897 45.74 -16.10 52.52
C ALA A 897 46.59 -17.36 52.31
N ASP A 898 47.80 -17.35 52.86
CA ASP A 898 48.63 -18.55 52.97
C ASP A 898 47.85 -19.64 53.72
N PHE A 899 47.96 -20.88 53.27
CA PHE A 899 47.30 -22.02 53.91
C PHE A 899 48.28 -23.16 54.17
N ALA A 900 47.90 -24.05 55.10
CA ALA A 900 48.61 -25.28 55.39
C ALA A 900 47.63 -26.41 55.70
N VAL A 901 47.96 -27.62 55.25
CA VAL A 901 47.24 -28.86 55.60
C VAL A 901 48.10 -29.67 56.56
N ILE A 902 47.54 -30.00 57.72
CA ILE A 902 48.21 -30.77 58.78
C ILE A 902 47.52 -32.12 58.97
N HIS A 903 48.30 -33.19 58.89
CA HIS A 903 47.84 -34.53 59.17
C HIS A 903 48.06 -34.92 60.63
N LYS A 904 47.02 -35.47 61.28
CA LYS A 904 47.08 -36.06 62.62
C LYS A 904 46.76 -37.55 62.52
N LYS A 905 47.77 -38.38 62.77
CA LYS A 905 47.62 -39.85 62.78
C LYS A 905 46.62 -40.30 63.84
N THR A 906 45.75 -41.24 63.49
CA THR A 906 44.80 -41.83 64.45
C THR A 906 45.56 -42.66 65.47
N ASP A 907 45.48 -42.33 66.77
CA ASP A 907 46.09 -43.15 67.82
C ASP A 907 45.20 -44.36 68.12
N VAL A 908 45.48 -45.47 67.41
CA VAL A 908 44.72 -46.74 67.49
C VAL A 908 44.76 -47.36 68.90
N LYS A 909 45.61 -46.87 69.80
CA LYS A 909 45.73 -47.35 71.20
C LYS A 909 44.42 -47.23 71.99
N ILE A 910 43.58 -46.23 71.72
CA ILE A 910 42.31 -46.04 72.44
C ILE A 910 41.31 -47.17 72.18
N TYR A 911 41.25 -47.70 70.95
CA TYR A 911 40.35 -48.81 70.62
C TYR A 911 40.81 -50.14 71.26
N TYR A 912 42.12 -50.34 71.42
CA TYR A 912 42.65 -51.48 72.18
C TYR A 912 42.33 -51.39 73.68
N VAL A 913 42.32 -50.19 74.26
CA VAL A 913 41.97 -49.98 75.68
C VAL A 913 40.47 -50.22 75.93
N ILE A 914 39.59 -49.78 75.01
CA ILE A 914 38.14 -50.04 75.10
C ILE A 914 37.83 -51.53 74.89
N GLY A 915 38.50 -52.18 73.94
CA GLY A 915 38.40 -53.63 73.73
C GLY A 915 38.87 -54.45 74.95
N ALA A 916 39.97 -54.04 75.59
CA ALA A 916 40.48 -54.68 76.81
C ALA A 916 39.53 -54.49 78.00
N ALA A 917 38.93 -53.30 78.15
CA ALA A 917 37.95 -53.03 79.20
C ALA A 917 36.66 -53.86 79.05
N ALA A 918 36.17 -54.04 77.81
CA ALA A 918 35.01 -54.89 77.53
C ALA A 918 35.27 -56.37 77.85
N ILE A 919 36.47 -56.88 77.54
CA ILE A 919 36.89 -58.25 77.89
C ILE A 919 36.97 -58.44 79.42
N ILE A 920 37.47 -57.44 80.16
CA ILE A 920 37.54 -57.49 81.63
C ILE A 920 36.13 -57.50 82.24
N ILE A 921 35.18 -56.73 81.70
CA ILE A 921 33.79 -56.71 82.16
C ILE A 921 33.10 -58.07 81.91
N VAL A 922 33.33 -58.68 80.75
CA VAL A 922 32.81 -60.03 80.43
C VAL A 922 33.43 -61.09 81.37
N LEU A 923 34.73 -61.03 81.62
CA LEU A 923 35.41 -61.95 82.55
C LEU A 923 34.93 -61.76 84.00
N ALA A 924 34.70 -60.52 84.45
CA ALA A 924 34.11 -60.24 85.76
C ALA A 924 32.67 -60.79 85.88
N GLY A 925 31.87 -60.69 84.81
CA GLY A 925 30.54 -61.31 84.72
C GLY A 925 30.59 -62.84 84.86
N ILE A 926 31.54 -63.51 84.19
CA ILE A 926 31.72 -64.97 84.28
C ILE A 926 32.15 -65.40 85.69
N VAL A 927 33.00 -64.63 86.37
CA VAL A 927 33.43 -64.90 87.76
C VAL A 927 32.28 -64.71 88.75
N ILE A 928 31.41 -63.71 88.55
CA ILE A 928 30.22 -63.49 89.39
C ILE A 928 29.19 -64.62 89.19
N ILE A 929 29.00 -65.09 87.95
CA ILE A 929 28.12 -66.24 87.66
C ILE A 929 28.69 -67.53 88.28
N ARG A 930 30.01 -67.75 88.27
CA ARG A 930 30.64 -68.89 88.93
C ARG A 930 30.59 -68.84 90.46
N LYS A 931 30.63 -67.65 91.08
CA LYS A 931 30.47 -67.50 92.55
C LYS A 931 29.03 -67.71 93.02
N LYS A 932 28.01 -67.40 92.20
CA LYS A 932 26.60 -67.67 92.56
C LYS A 932 26.17 -69.14 92.45
N LYS A 933 26.93 -70.01 91.75
CA LYS A 933 26.64 -71.45 91.65
C LYS A 933 27.25 -72.33 92.75
N LYS A 934 27.97 -71.75 93.74
CA LYS A 934 28.58 -72.49 94.86
C LYS A 934 27.90 -72.27 96.23
N ILE A 935 26.76 -71.56 96.27
CA ILE A 935 25.92 -71.39 97.46
C ILE A 935 24.47 -71.59 97.02
N VAL A 936 24.07 -72.85 96.86
CA VAL A 936 22.73 -73.48 96.99
C VAL A 936 22.90 -74.87 96.36
N VAL A 937 22.80 -75.91 97.22
CA VAL A 937 22.51 -77.35 96.99
C VAL A 937 23.02 -78.00 95.70
#